data_AF-A0A0U1HMX2-F1
#
_entry.id   AF-A0A0U1HMX2-F1
#
_cell.length_a   1.000
_cell.length_b   1.000
_cell.length_c   1.000
_cell.angle_alpha   90.00
_cell.angle_beta   90.00
_cell.angle_gamma   90.00
#
_symmetry.space_group_name_H-M   'P 1'
#
loop_
_entity.id
_entity.type
_entity.pdbx_description
1 polymer ?
#
loop_
_entity_poly.entity_id
_entity_poly.type
_entity_poly.pdbx_seq_one_letter_code
_entity_poly.pdbx_strand_id
1 'polypeptide(L)'
;MDKKFVFSKDFSLELLLNPSEKSSYTSLNNVRTQIHAWLMALLPLALLLSITFISAIAVAKPSVSTPTPTPTSTPTPTSTEQWAGLPTQPYILRAGETVATVAKRHGLTVDELKEINIYRAFSKPFVHLASGDEIDIPRKASPFSINNKNDDIPLDNKLASQAKIASTALAKGDIAQSGERLVRSAASNEFNKSAQQWLSQFGTARVLLNVNDDLHLDGSAADVLLPLYDNKESILFTQLGIRNKDNRNTVNMGGGVRTFHSDWMYGANTFFDNDLTGKNRRVGVGVEAWTDYLKLSANHYFAITDWHQSRDARDYNERPANGYDFRAESYLPSYPQLGCKVIYEAYRGDEVALFGKDSRQKDPTAITAGVNYTPIPLVTVGAEHRVGTGGQNDSSINFLLNYRLGDTWQDHIDPSAVVDSRTLTGSRYDLVERNNNIVLNYQKQSLVRLSLPESLAGDPLSLLSVTAQVVATHGLDRIDWQISKLIAAGGGIKKTSKSEVEITLPEYQINSNKYILTAIAYDTQGNISSPASMLITVNEPRINATYSTLVASPEYIESNGSDTSQVTLTLRDNNNTPVTGKAASFTSTLGTLGGVSEQGGGVYLATLTAGIVAGVANVSANVGGNALDVTPARVTLDSEGRDFNPTNSTLVAAPDNIEANGSDTSQVTLTLRDSNNTPLTGQAVSFASSLGTLGSVSEQGGGVYIATLTAGTVAGIASISASVDGNPLGVTPARITLNTTNRSPSLTDSTLVAAPDNIEANGSDTSQVTLTLRDSNNTPLTGQAVSFASSLGTLGSVSEQGGGVYIATLTAGTVAGIASISASVDGNPLGVTPATVNVVPASVNLTISVDNARKNIGQTINLTVAARYKRTNAMAPNIKLTFEPVSVVNRQNIAMSNSGLLQVAGANYNSFTGVTGADGQLTLPITDPNGIGVQTVLRAKAESGDWQEQALIFNVKTSPDSPLANMWGNMAETLAANGNTFKRPYLAGEMPTSQQSVKNNETWAIFTFNEAEALCTLPQRTDLENLYLAYPSNTINTVAGWPTNQVYRSSTLTIYDGGQHYYVYMNTGNAAFKSDGDVRSYHLSCLL
;
A
#
# COMPACT_ATOMS: atom_id res chain seq x y z
N MET A 1 5.20 -36.46 -20.27
CA MET A 1 5.75 -37.75 -19.77
C MET A 1 4.64 -38.48 -19.04
N ASP A 2 4.21 -39.60 -19.63
CA ASP A 2 3.21 -40.52 -19.10
C ASP A 2 3.56 -41.04 -17.71
N LYS A 3 2.63 -40.93 -16.75
CA LYS A 3 2.50 -41.90 -15.66
C LYS A 3 1.03 -42.11 -15.31
N LYS A 4 0.55 -43.30 -15.67
CA LYS A 4 -0.72 -43.91 -15.26
C LYS A 4 -0.73 -44.07 -13.74
N PHE A 5 -1.78 -43.59 -13.07
CA PHE A 5 -2.10 -43.97 -11.69
C PHE A 5 -2.87 -45.30 -11.71
N VAL A 6 -2.30 -46.32 -11.09
CA VAL A 6 -2.93 -47.62 -10.83
C VAL A 6 -3.47 -47.57 -9.40
N PHE A 7 -4.78 -47.74 -9.23
CA PHE A 7 -5.37 -48.03 -7.91
C PHE A 7 -5.08 -49.49 -7.56
N SER A 8 -4.26 -49.73 -6.54
CA SER A 8 -4.16 -51.06 -5.91
C SER A 8 -5.30 -51.22 -4.91
N LYS A 9 -6.07 -52.30 -5.09
CA LYS A 9 -6.91 -52.92 -4.07
C LYS A 9 -6.06 -53.23 -2.84
N ASP A 10 -6.54 -52.79 -1.67
CA ASP A 10 -6.42 -53.40 -0.34
C ASP A 10 -6.37 -52.29 0.72
N PHE A 11 -7.56 -51.81 1.10
CA PHE A 11 -7.76 -51.00 2.29
C PHE A 11 -8.55 -51.86 3.28
N SER A 12 -7.84 -52.66 4.07
CA SER A 12 -8.40 -53.42 5.18
C SER A 12 -8.51 -52.50 6.40
N LEU A 13 -9.74 -52.28 6.85
CA LEU A 13 -10.07 -51.50 8.04
C LEU A 13 -9.92 -52.40 9.28
N GLU A 14 -8.72 -52.51 9.84
CA GLU A 14 -8.52 -53.11 11.17
C GLU A 14 -8.59 -52.03 12.25
N LEU A 15 -9.74 -52.02 12.92
CA LEU A 15 -10.06 -51.19 14.07
C LEU A 15 -9.30 -51.73 15.30
N LEU A 16 -8.22 -51.05 15.71
CA LEU A 16 -7.51 -51.34 16.96
C LEU A 16 -8.32 -50.85 18.17
N LEU A 17 -9.18 -51.73 18.70
CA LEU A 17 -9.57 -51.71 20.11
C LEU A 17 -8.55 -52.54 20.89
N ASN A 18 -7.66 -51.88 21.63
CA ASN A 18 -6.78 -52.54 22.58
C ASN A 18 -7.27 -52.23 24.02
N PRO A 19 -7.81 -53.21 24.77
CA PRO A 19 -8.32 -52.98 26.12
C PRO A 19 -7.26 -53.32 27.16
N SER A 20 -6.42 -52.36 27.52
CA SER A 20 -5.57 -52.48 28.72
C SER A 20 -5.28 -51.13 29.34
N GLU A 21 -6.13 -50.70 30.26
CA GLU A 21 -5.72 -50.23 31.59
C GLU A 21 -6.96 -49.92 32.44
N LYS A 22 -7.20 -50.78 33.44
CA LYS A 22 -8.04 -50.47 34.59
C LYS A 22 -7.24 -49.55 35.50
N SER A 23 -7.57 -48.26 35.52
CA SER A 23 -7.19 -47.37 36.61
C SER A 23 -8.13 -46.17 36.67
N SER A 24 -8.52 -45.81 37.90
CA SER A 24 -9.24 -44.60 38.30
C SER A 24 -10.77 -44.52 38.04
N TYR A 25 -11.52 -45.24 38.88
CA TYR A 25 -12.95 -45.02 39.18
C TYR A 25 -13.22 -43.72 39.97
N THR A 26 -12.37 -42.69 39.82
CA THR A 26 -12.42 -41.42 40.56
C THR A 26 -12.57 -40.19 39.67
N SER A 27 -12.52 -40.29 38.34
CA SER A 27 -12.66 -39.13 37.42
C SER A 27 -14.09 -38.86 36.91
N LEU A 28 -14.98 -39.86 36.95
CA LEU A 28 -16.38 -39.69 36.51
C LEU A 28 -17.20 -38.77 37.43
N ASN A 29 -16.85 -38.67 38.72
CA ASN A 29 -17.50 -37.72 39.61
C ASN A 29 -17.06 -36.28 39.34
N ASN A 30 -15.78 -36.02 39.00
CA ASN A 30 -15.34 -34.66 38.68
C ASN A 30 -15.91 -34.17 37.32
N VAL A 31 -16.05 -35.07 36.35
CA VAL A 31 -16.73 -34.77 35.07
C VAL A 31 -18.23 -34.57 35.28
N ARG A 32 -18.89 -35.34 36.15
CA ARG A 32 -20.32 -35.16 36.45
C ARG A 32 -20.60 -33.88 37.25
N THR A 33 -19.70 -33.49 38.16
CA THR A 33 -19.80 -32.23 38.93
C THR A 33 -19.44 -31.02 38.08
N GLN A 34 -18.49 -31.12 37.13
CA GLN A 34 -18.24 -30.06 36.14
C GLN A 34 -19.36 -29.97 35.12
N ILE A 35 -19.88 -31.08 34.58
CA ILE A 35 -21.04 -31.07 33.66
C ILE A 35 -22.30 -30.56 34.36
N HIS A 36 -22.52 -30.88 35.64
CA HIS A 36 -23.61 -30.26 36.43
C HIS A 36 -23.35 -28.77 36.71
N ALA A 37 -22.10 -28.35 36.94
CA ALA A 37 -21.75 -26.94 37.07
C ALA A 37 -21.90 -26.17 35.74
N TRP A 38 -21.63 -26.81 34.60
CA TRP A 38 -21.83 -26.26 33.25
C TRP A 38 -23.30 -26.25 32.84
N LEU A 39 -24.09 -27.29 33.15
CA LEU A 39 -25.55 -27.29 32.94
C LEU A 39 -26.27 -26.28 33.85
N MET A 40 -25.82 -26.11 35.10
CA MET A 40 -26.34 -25.08 36.03
C MET A 40 -25.81 -23.67 35.73
N ALA A 41 -24.72 -23.53 34.98
CA ALA A 41 -24.26 -22.25 34.42
C ALA A 41 -24.91 -21.93 33.05
N LEU A 42 -25.37 -22.94 32.31
CA LEU A 42 -26.09 -22.80 31.03
C LEU A 42 -27.59 -22.48 31.21
N LEU A 43 -28.22 -22.92 32.30
CA LEU A 43 -29.62 -22.56 32.60
C LEU A 43 -29.84 -21.06 32.83
N PRO A 44 -28.94 -20.34 33.55
CA PRO A 44 -28.93 -18.89 33.56
C PRO A 44 -28.38 -18.27 32.27
N LEU A 45 -27.59 -18.95 31.43
CA LEU A 45 -27.12 -18.38 30.15
C LEU A 45 -28.23 -18.38 29.07
N ALA A 46 -29.12 -19.38 29.09
CA ALA A 46 -30.37 -19.40 28.32
C ALA A 46 -31.40 -18.37 28.86
N LEU A 47 -31.38 -18.08 30.17
CA LEU A 47 -32.17 -17.00 30.77
C LEU A 47 -31.51 -15.60 30.65
N LEU A 48 -30.18 -15.52 30.51
CA LEU A 48 -29.44 -14.27 30.30
C LEU A 48 -29.50 -13.86 28.83
N LEU A 49 -29.60 -14.78 27.87
CA LEU A 49 -29.96 -14.47 26.48
C LEU A 49 -31.39 -13.91 26.32
N SER A 50 -32.22 -13.91 27.37
CA SER A 50 -33.48 -13.17 27.43
C SER A 50 -33.46 -11.94 28.35
N ILE A 51 -32.39 -11.68 29.12
CA ILE A 51 -32.36 -10.59 30.13
C ILE A 51 -31.12 -9.66 30.03
N THR A 52 -30.01 -10.01 29.36
CA THR A 52 -28.85 -9.09 29.17
C THR A 52 -28.92 -8.21 27.93
N PHE A 53 -30.12 -7.99 27.38
CA PHE A 53 -30.37 -6.89 26.44
C PHE A 53 -30.90 -5.60 27.11
N ILE A 54 -30.98 -5.54 28.46
CA ILE A 54 -31.57 -4.38 29.17
C ILE A 54 -30.58 -3.55 30.00
N SER A 55 -29.34 -4.00 30.25
CA SER A 55 -28.43 -3.26 31.15
C SER A 55 -27.47 -2.26 30.47
N ALA A 56 -27.87 -1.67 29.34
CA ALA A 56 -27.17 -0.53 28.72
C ALA A 56 -28.09 0.67 28.43
N ILE A 57 -29.18 0.82 29.20
CA ILE A 57 -30.03 2.02 29.20
C ILE A 57 -30.32 2.38 30.65
N ALA A 58 -29.46 3.20 31.26
CA ALA A 58 -29.72 3.79 32.57
C ALA A 58 -28.99 5.13 32.76
N VAL A 59 -29.29 6.14 31.93
CA VAL A 59 -29.25 7.56 32.33
C VAL A 59 -30.36 8.31 31.59
N ALA A 60 -31.56 8.32 32.16
CA ALA A 60 -32.52 9.43 32.11
C ALA A 60 -33.80 8.98 32.86
N LYS A 61 -34.11 9.65 33.98
CA LYS A 61 -35.34 9.44 34.75
C LYS A 61 -36.57 9.84 33.91
N PRO A 62 -37.64 9.03 33.83
CA PRO A 62 -38.94 9.49 33.36
C PRO A 62 -39.78 10.00 34.53
N SER A 63 -40.38 11.17 34.36
CA SER A 63 -41.48 11.68 35.20
C SER A 63 -42.75 10.85 34.96
N VAL A 64 -43.38 10.47 36.05
CA VAL A 64 -44.58 9.64 36.15
C VAL A 64 -45.84 10.38 35.65
N SER A 65 -46.61 9.76 34.77
CA SER A 65 -48.07 9.92 34.72
C SER A 65 -48.73 8.62 34.26
N THR A 66 -49.57 8.07 35.12
CA THR A 66 -50.28 6.78 35.07
C THR A 66 -51.35 6.68 33.97
N PRO A 67 -51.59 5.49 33.39
CA PRO A 67 -52.74 5.22 32.51
C PRO A 67 -53.91 4.57 33.26
N THR A 68 -55.11 4.72 32.73
CA THR A 68 -56.24 3.80 32.99
C THR A 68 -57.08 3.70 31.72
N PRO A 69 -57.31 2.50 31.18
CA PRO A 69 -58.44 2.28 30.28
C PRO A 69 -59.41 1.24 30.86
N THR A 70 -60.69 1.59 30.81
CA THR A 70 -61.84 0.71 31.06
C THR A 70 -62.21 0.02 29.74
N PRO A 71 -62.61 -1.27 29.72
CA PRO A 71 -62.99 -1.96 28.49
C PRO A 71 -64.46 -1.68 28.16
N THR A 72 -64.75 -1.49 26.88
CA THR A 72 -66.13 -1.54 26.37
C THR A 72 -66.17 -2.49 25.18
N SER A 73 -67.28 -3.22 25.11
CA SER A 73 -67.52 -4.48 24.43
C SER A 73 -68.14 -4.34 23.03
N THR A 74 -67.95 -5.41 22.22
CA THR A 74 -68.82 -6.00 21.17
C THR A 74 -68.93 -5.36 19.76
N PRO A 75 -69.29 -6.11 18.69
CA PRO A 75 -69.32 -7.58 18.48
C PRO A 75 -68.61 -8.08 17.19
N THR A 76 -68.39 -9.40 17.13
CA THR A 76 -67.86 -10.21 16.02
C THR A 76 -68.93 -10.52 14.94
N PRO A 77 -68.58 -10.55 13.63
CA PRO A 77 -69.36 -11.28 12.64
C PRO A 77 -68.77 -12.68 12.35
N THR A 78 -69.65 -13.68 12.35
CA THR A 78 -69.43 -15.04 11.82
C THR A 78 -69.31 -15.05 10.30
N SER A 79 -68.28 -15.67 9.73
CA SER A 79 -68.23 -16.10 8.32
C SER A 79 -67.38 -17.36 8.14
N THR A 80 -68.02 -18.44 7.70
CA THR A 80 -67.51 -19.80 7.42
C THR A 80 -66.66 -19.93 6.15
N GLU A 81 -65.98 -18.88 5.70
CA GLU A 81 -65.12 -18.89 4.48
C GLU A 81 -63.63 -18.62 4.74
N GLN A 82 -63.22 -18.52 6.01
CA GLN A 82 -61.91 -17.98 6.36
C GLN A 82 -60.72 -18.95 6.15
N TRP A 83 -60.96 -20.27 6.08
CA TRP A 83 -59.90 -21.29 6.15
C TRP A 83 -59.67 -22.10 4.87
N ALA A 84 -60.62 -22.10 3.91
CA ALA A 84 -60.55 -22.90 2.69
C ALA A 84 -59.54 -22.38 1.63
N GLY A 85 -59.03 -21.15 1.79
CA GLY A 85 -58.09 -20.49 0.87
C GLY A 85 -56.64 -20.39 1.37
N LEU A 86 -56.32 -20.98 2.52
CA LEU A 86 -54.96 -20.93 3.06
C LEU A 86 -54.01 -21.80 2.22
N PRO A 87 -52.79 -21.34 1.91
CA PRO A 87 -51.79 -22.23 1.34
C PRO A 87 -51.52 -23.36 2.35
N THR A 88 -51.55 -24.61 1.89
CA THR A 88 -51.36 -25.80 2.73
C THR A 88 -50.11 -26.58 2.32
N GLN A 89 -49.67 -27.50 3.18
CA GLN A 89 -48.66 -28.50 2.85
C GLN A 89 -49.06 -29.89 3.36
N PRO A 90 -48.73 -30.96 2.62
CA PRO A 90 -48.89 -32.33 3.09
C PRO A 90 -48.11 -32.61 4.39
N TYR A 91 -48.69 -33.41 5.28
CA TYR A 91 -48.13 -33.84 6.54
C TYR A 91 -48.60 -35.26 6.87
N ILE A 92 -47.65 -36.17 7.08
CA ILE A 92 -47.95 -37.55 7.48
C ILE A 92 -47.95 -37.62 9.01
N LEU A 93 -49.05 -38.07 9.60
CA LEU A 93 -49.16 -38.26 11.05
C LEU A 93 -48.08 -39.23 11.55
N ARG A 94 -47.34 -38.84 12.59
CA ARG A 94 -46.28 -39.67 13.19
C ARG A 94 -46.84 -40.63 14.25
N ALA A 95 -46.02 -41.58 14.70
CA ALA A 95 -46.39 -42.54 15.74
C ALA A 95 -46.80 -41.83 17.04
N GLY A 96 -48.04 -42.05 17.49
CA GLY A 96 -48.61 -41.40 18.68
C GLY A 96 -49.29 -40.05 18.41
N GLU A 97 -49.27 -39.55 17.17
CA GLU A 97 -50.00 -38.34 16.80
C GLU A 97 -51.45 -38.63 16.41
N THR A 98 -52.33 -37.70 16.79
CA THR A 98 -53.73 -37.63 16.37
C THR A 98 -53.98 -36.29 15.67
N VAL A 99 -55.07 -36.20 14.92
CA VAL A 99 -55.52 -34.93 14.33
C VAL A 99 -55.69 -33.83 15.38
N ALA A 100 -56.10 -34.18 16.61
CA ALA A 100 -56.21 -33.23 17.72
C ALA A 100 -54.85 -32.67 18.17
N THR A 101 -53.82 -33.51 18.26
CA THR A 101 -52.48 -33.06 18.62
C THR A 101 -51.85 -32.21 17.52
N VAL A 102 -52.13 -32.51 16.25
CA VAL A 102 -51.63 -31.72 15.12
C VAL A 102 -52.38 -30.39 15.01
N ALA A 103 -53.71 -30.37 15.12
CA ALA A 103 -54.49 -29.13 15.13
C ALA A 103 -53.99 -28.17 16.22
N LYS A 104 -53.83 -28.67 17.44
CA LYS A 104 -53.30 -27.90 18.57
C LYS A 104 -51.89 -27.36 18.32
N ARG A 105 -51.01 -28.14 17.68
CA ARG A 105 -49.64 -27.71 17.31
C ARG A 105 -49.65 -26.53 16.34
N HIS A 106 -50.64 -26.46 15.46
CA HIS A 106 -50.79 -25.38 14.49
C HIS A 106 -51.67 -24.22 14.98
N GLY A 107 -52.08 -24.24 16.25
CA GLY A 107 -52.94 -23.20 16.82
C GLY A 107 -54.38 -23.23 16.28
N LEU A 108 -54.82 -24.40 15.81
CA LEU A 108 -56.14 -24.64 15.24
C LEU A 108 -56.97 -25.57 16.12
N THR A 109 -58.28 -25.47 15.99
CA THR A 109 -59.24 -26.50 16.41
C THR A 109 -59.23 -27.66 15.40
N VAL A 110 -59.72 -28.83 15.84
CA VAL A 110 -59.86 -30.00 14.96
C VAL A 110 -60.78 -29.71 13.79
N ASP A 111 -61.81 -28.90 14.00
CA ASP A 111 -62.77 -28.52 12.96
C ASP A 111 -62.15 -27.53 11.95
N GLU A 112 -61.34 -26.57 12.39
CA GLU A 112 -60.58 -25.69 11.49
C GLU A 112 -59.56 -26.47 10.66
N LEU A 113 -58.84 -27.41 11.28
CA LEU A 113 -57.92 -28.29 10.53
C LEU A 113 -58.69 -29.19 9.56
N LYS A 114 -59.92 -29.60 9.89
CA LYS A 114 -60.80 -30.37 9.00
C LYS A 114 -61.28 -29.55 7.81
N GLU A 115 -61.58 -28.27 7.99
CA GLU A 115 -61.91 -27.35 6.89
C GLU A 115 -60.75 -27.15 5.92
N ILE A 116 -59.51 -27.10 6.43
CA ILE A 116 -58.30 -27.04 5.58
C ILE A 116 -58.12 -28.31 4.74
N ASN A 117 -58.56 -29.44 5.28
CA ASN A 117 -58.50 -30.75 4.63
C ASN A 117 -59.75 -31.10 3.83
N ILE A 118 -60.67 -30.15 3.61
CA ILE A 118 -62.00 -30.42 3.05
C ILE A 118 -61.96 -31.01 1.63
N TYR A 119 -60.87 -30.79 0.89
CA TYR A 119 -60.67 -31.31 -0.46
C TYR A 119 -59.92 -32.65 -0.52
N ARG A 120 -59.49 -33.20 0.63
CA ARG A 120 -58.87 -34.53 0.71
C ARG A 120 -59.89 -35.62 1.02
N ALA A 121 -59.76 -36.74 0.31
CA ALA A 121 -60.51 -37.95 0.62
C ALA A 121 -59.71 -38.84 1.57
N PHE A 122 -60.32 -39.25 2.67
CA PHE A 122 -59.70 -40.09 3.68
C PHE A 122 -60.36 -41.46 3.74
N SER A 123 -59.56 -42.51 3.96
CA SER A 123 -60.03 -43.90 4.10
C SER A 123 -60.81 -44.15 5.40
N LYS A 124 -60.77 -43.21 6.35
CA LYS A 124 -61.46 -43.22 7.64
C LYS A 124 -61.83 -41.79 8.07
N PRO A 125 -62.76 -41.61 9.03
CA PRO A 125 -63.18 -40.27 9.45
C PRO A 125 -61.99 -39.42 9.90
N PHE A 126 -61.97 -38.14 9.52
CA PHE A 126 -60.85 -37.22 9.75
C PHE A 126 -60.31 -37.27 11.18
N VAL A 127 -61.19 -37.29 12.19
CA VAL A 127 -60.80 -37.33 13.61
C VAL A 127 -60.15 -38.65 14.06
N HIS A 128 -60.22 -39.71 13.26
CA HIS A 128 -59.65 -41.05 13.52
C HIS A 128 -58.42 -41.34 12.65
N LEU A 129 -57.89 -40.34 11.93
CA LEU A 129 -56.60 -40.47 11.27
C LEU A 129 -55.49 -40.64 12.32
N ALA A 130 -54.56 -41.51 12.01
CA ALA A 130 -53.50 -41.98 12.90
C ALA A 130 -52.17 -42.05 12.14
N SER A 131 -51.13 -42.48 12.85
CA SER A 131 -49.78 -42.63 12.28
C SER A 131 -49.79 -43.27 10.89
N GLY A 132 -49.16 -42.61 9.93
CA GLY A 132 -49.07 -43.02 8.53
C GLY A 132 -50.11 -42.42 7.59
N ASP A 133 -51.17 -41.78 8.10
CA ASP A 133 -52.13 -41.06 7.24
C ASP A 133 -51.67 -39.63 6.93
N GLU A 134 -51.88 -39.18 5.69
CA GLU A 134 -51.46 -37.88 5.20
C GLU A 134 -52.60 -36.85 5.25
N ILE A 135 -52.38 -35.73 5.93
CA ILE A 135 -53.28 -34.57 6.03
C ILE A 135 -52.59 -33.31 5.50
N ASP A 136 -53.36 -32.31 5.11
CA ASP A 136 -52.89 -30.95 4.82
C ASP A 136 -52.89 -30.10 6.09
N ILE A 137 -51.78 -29.42 6.37
CA ILE A 137 -51.67 -28.44 7.45
C ILE A 137 -51.43 -27.05 6.86
N PRO A 138 -51.80 -25.95 7.55
CA PRO A 138 -51.49 -24.60 7.07
C PRO A 138 -50.00 -24.44 6.79
N ARG A 139 -49.69 -23.93 5.60
CA ARG A 139 -48.34 -23.50 5.23
C ARG A 139 -48.10 -22.13 5.84
N LYS A 140 -47.20 -22.05 6.81
CA LYS A 140 -46.74 -20.75 7.33
C LYS A 140 -45.84 -20.10 6.28
N ALA A 141 -46.35 -19.09 5.58
CA ALA A 141 -45.57 -18.30 4.63
C ALA A 141 -44.67 -17.31 5.39
N SER A 142 -43.47 -17.07 4.87
CA SER A 142 -42.60 -16.00 5.36
C SER A 142 -43.30 -14.65 5.15
N PRO A 143 -43.20 -13.68 6.07
CA PRO A 143 -43.66 -12.31 5.82
C PRO A 143 -42.90 -11.62 4.68
N PHE A 144 -41.81 -12.22 4.19
CA PHE A 144 -41.07 -11.81 2.99
C PHE A 144 -41.45 -12.60 1.73
N SER A 145 -42.46 -13.48 1.81
CA SER A 145 -43.02 -14.16 0.64
C SER A 145 -43.71 -13.14 -0.26
N ILE A 146 -43.05 -12.75 -1.35
CA ILE A 146 -43.70 -12.09 -2.48
C ILE A 146 -44.65 -13.12 -3.08
N ASN A 147 -45.95 -12.88 -2.98
CA ASN A 147 -46.99 -13.71 -3.57
C ASN A 147 -47.01 -13.48 -5.10
N ASN A 148 -45.97 -13.92 -5.81
CA ASN A 148 -45.93 -13.91 -7.26
C ASN A 148 -46.57 -15.20 -7.77
N LYS A 149 -47.87 -15.12 -8.07
CA LYS A 149 -48.49 -15.98 -9.08
C LYS A 149 -47.87 -15.59 -10.44
N ASN A 150 -46.74 -16.18 -10.79
CA ASN A 150 -46.24 -16.43 -12.15
C ASN A 150 -44.79 -16.95 -12.08
N ASP A 151 -44.56 -18.06 -12.77
CA ASP A 151 -43.30 -18.79 -12.87
C ASP A 151 -42.14 -18.02 -13.54
N ASP A 152 -40.93 -18.53 -13.31
CA ASP A 152 -39.63 -18.28 -13.98
C ASP A 152 -38.95 -16.91 -13.82
N ILE A 153 -38.22 -16.73 -12.71
CA ILE A 153 -37.12 -15.75 -12.61
C ILE A 153 -35.78 -16.51 -12.79
N PRO A 154 -34.98 -16.18 -13.83
CA PRO A 154 -33.71 -16.86 -14.12
C PRO A 154 -32.71 -16.82 -12.95
N LEU A 155 -31.96 -17.91 -12.77
CA LEU A 155 -30.94 -18.10 -11.74
C LEU A 155 -29.91 -16.95 -11.67
N ASP A 156 -29.60 -16.35 -12.82
CA ASP A 156 -28.66 -15.23 -12.98
C ASP A 156 -29.06 -13.99 -12.17
N ASN A 157 -30.36 -13.69 -12.06
CA ASN A 157 -30.85 -12.55 -11.28
C ASN A 157 -30.80 -12.81 -9.77
N LYS A 158 -30.94 -14.08 -9.34
CA LYS A 158 -30.79 -14.47 -7.93
C LYS A 158 -29.33 -14.39 -7.49
N LEU A 159 -28.39 -14.84 -8.34
CA LEU A 159 -26.95 -14.77 -8.09
C LEU A 159 -26.42 -13.33 -8.13
N ALA A 160 -26.91 -12.50 -9.07
CA ALA A 160 -26.56 -11.07 -9.16
C ALA A 160 -26.99 -10.27 -7.92
N SER A 161 -28.11 -10.62 -7.29
CA SER A 161 -28.56 -9.99 -6.03
C SER A 161 -27.62 -10.27 -4.85
N GLN A 162 -26.97 -11.45 -4.83
CA GLN A 162 -26.03 -11.86 -3.79
C GLN A 162 -24.62 -11.27 -4.01
N ALA A 163 -24.18 -11.19 -5.26
CA ALA A 163 -23.01 -10.39 -5.63
C ALA A 163 -23.18 -8.92 -5.24
N LYS A 164 -24.42 -8.40 -5.23
CA LYS A 164 -24.76 -7.05 -4.76
C LYS A 164 -24.61 -6.89 -3.23
N ILE A 165 -24.96 -7.90 -2.43
CA ILE A 165 -24.79 -7.87 -0.96
C ILE A 165 -23.31 -7.96 -0.58
N ALA A 166 -22.56 -8.86 -1.21
CA ALA A 166 -21.12 -8.98 -1.02
C ALA A 166 -20.37 -7.71 -1.49
N SER A 167 -20.75 -7.12 -2.64
CA SER A 167 -20.16 -5.85 -3.11
C SER A 167 -20.52 -4.64 -2.25
N THR A 168 -21.72 -4.60 -1.66
CA THR A 168 -22.12 -3.55 -0.70
C THR A 168 -21.33 -3.66 0.62
N ALA A 169 -20.96 -4.87 1.03
CA ALA A 169 -20.07 -5.10 2.18
C ALA A 169 -18.61 -4.73 1.90
N LEU A 170 -18.16 -4.82 0.64
CA LEU A 170 -16.80 -4.46 0.21
C LEU A 170 -16.63 -2.95 -0.04
N ALA A 171 -17.70 -2.22 -0.35
CA ALA A 171 -17.66 -0.81 -0.75
C ALA A 171 -17.53 0.19 0.41
N LYS A 172 -17.76 -0.22 1.66
CA LYS A 172 -17.68 0.65 2.85
C LYS A 172 -16.55 0.19 3.76
N GLY A 173 -15.46 0.96 3.81
CA GLY A 173 -14.23 0.65 4.55
C GLY A 173 -14.35 0.46 6.07
N ASP A 174 -15.55 0.43 6.65
CA ASP A 174 -15.76 0.28 8.10
C ASP A 174 -16.86 -0.76 8.42
N ILE A 175 -16.43 -2.02 8.38
CA ILE A 175 -17.30 -3.20 8.44
C ILE A 175 -17.60 -3.62 9.89
N ALA A 176 -16.74 -3.23 10.84
CA ALA A 176 -16.98 -3.47 12.27
C ALA A 176 -18.27 -2.76 12.74
N GLN A 177 -18.47 -1.50 12.35
CA GLN A 177 -19.71 -0.78 12.64
C GLN A 177 -20.91 -1.26 11.83
N SER A 178 -20.73 -1.77 10.62
CA SER A 178 -21.85 -2.27 9.80
C SER A 178 -22.39 -3.60 10.32
N GLY A 179 -21.51 -4.50 10.78
CA GLY A 179 -21.91 -5.72 11.49
C GLY A 179 -22.51 -5.43 12.85
N GLU A 180 -21.96 -4.46 13.59
CA GLU A 180 -22.55 -3.98 14.85
C GLU A 180 -23.92 -3.32 14.63
N ARG A 181 -24.12 -2.58 13.53
CA ARG A 181 -25.42 -1.99 13.16
C ARG A 181 -26.42 -3.05 12.70
N LEU A 182 -25.99 -4.12 12.02
CA LEU A 182 -26.88 -5.22 11.67
C LEU A 182 -27.37 -5.96 12.93
N VAL A 183 -26.45 -6.25 13.86
CA VAL A 183 -26.75 -6.87 15.17
C VAL A 183 -27.58 -5.94 16.07
N ARG A 184 -27.30 -4.63 16.09
CA ARG A 184 -28.11 -3.62 16.80
C ARG A 184 -29.47 -3.41 16.15
N SER A 185 -29.59 -3.50 14.82
CA SER A 185 -30.87 -3.37 14.10
C SER A 185 -31.81 -4.56 14.34
N ALA A 186 -31.25 -5.75 14.57
CA ALA A 186 -31.99 -6.92 15.04
C ALA A 186 -32.45 -6.80 16.52
N ALA A 187 -31.84 -5.87 17.29
CA ALA A 187 -32.11 -5.66 18.72
C ALA A 187 -32.76 -4.29 19.05
N SER A 188 -32.94 -3.40 18.07
CA SER A 188 -33.60 -2.10 18.24
C SER A 188 -35.09 -2.21 17.93
N ASN A 189 -35.93 -1.59 18.77
CA ASN A 189 -37.41 -1.57 18.73
C ASN A 189 -38.06 -1.08 17.41
N GLU A 190 -37.28 -0.74 16.38
CA GLU A 190 -37.76 -0.13 15.13
C GLU A 190 -38.06 -1.15 14.01
N PHE A 191 -38.00 -2.45 14.31
CA PHE A 191 -38.44 -3.52 13.41
C PHE A 191 -39.54 -4.34 14.10
N ASN A 192 -40.77 -4.21 13.60
CA ASN A 192 -42.05 -4.69 14.15
C ASN A 192 -42.06 -6.08 14.80
N LYS A 193 -43.02 -6.31 15.72
CA LYS A 193 -43.41 -7.61 16.32
C LYS A 193 -43.43 -8.81 15.35
N SER A 194 -43.65 -8.56 14.06
CA SER A 194 -43.61 -9.55 12.97
C SER A 194 -42.22 -10.14 12.70
N ALA A 195 -41.13 -9.38 12.87
CA ALA A 195 -39.76 -9.88 12.69
C ALA A 195 -39.28 -10.73 13.87
N GLN A 196 -39.68 -10.37 15.11
CA GLN A 196 -39.46 -11.22 16.29
C GLN A 196 -40.23 -12.55 16.21
N GLN A 197 -41.48 -12.54 15.73
CA GLN A 197 -42.26 -13.75 15.49
C GLN A 197 -41.72 -14.59 14.31
N TRP A 198 -41.15 -13.97 13.27
CA TRP A 198 -40.53 -14.67 12.13
C TRP A 198 -39.18 -15.30 12.48
N LEU A 199 -38.31 -14.56 13.20
CA LEU A 199 -37.02 -15.06 13.70
C LEU A 199 -37.16 -16.24 14.67
N SER A 200 -38.29 -16.35 15.37
CA SER A 200 -38.57 -17.49 16.26
C SER A 200 -39.12 -18.73 15.55
N GLN A 201 -39.34 -18.70 14.24
CA GLN A 201 -40.09 -19.75 13.51
C GLN A 201 -39.32 -20.49 12.41
N PHE A 202 -38.19 -19.98 11.92
CA PHE A 202 -37.46 -20.62 10.80
C PHE A 202 -35.95 -20.39 10.88
N GLY A 203 -35.16 -21.43 10.55
CA GLY A 203 -33.70 -21.37 10.46
C GLY A 203 -32.96 -22.33 11.40
N THR A 204 -31.63 -22.26 11.41
CA THR A 204 -30.77 -23.11 12.26
C THR A 204 -29.74 -22.26 12.96
N ALA A 205 -29.64 -22.40 14.28
CA ALA A 205 -28.55 -21.89 15.10
C ALA A 205 -27.65 -23.04 15.54
N ARG A 206 -26.33 -22.89 15.40
CA ARG A 206 -25.32 -23.87 15.81
C ARG A 206 -24.31 -23.21 16.72
N VAL A 207 -24.04 -23.84 17.85
CA VAL A 207 -22.87 -23.53 18.69
C VAL A 207 -21.86 -24.67 18.54
N LEU A 208 -20.60 -24.33 18.30
CA LEU A 208 -19.49 -25.27 18.16
C LEU A 208 -18.43 -24.96 19.20
N LEU A 209 -17.98 -25.99 19.91
CA LEU A 209 -16.81 -25.96 20.79
C LEU A 209 -15.82 -27.01 20.30
N ASN A 210 -14.60 -26.58 19.96
CA ASN A 210 -13.54 -27.46 19.49
C ASN A 210 -12.48 -27.62 20.58
N VAL A 211 -12.06 -28.85 20.81
CA VAL A 211 -11.06 -29.22 21.81
C VAL A 211 -9.93 -29.97 21.11
N ASN A 212 -8.69 -29.60 21.41
CA ASN A 212 -7.50 -30.25 20.84
C ASN A 212 -7.13 -31.55 21.60
N ASP A 213 -6.08 -32.23 21.15
CA ASP A 213 -5.59 -33.49 21.71
C ASP A 213 -5.17 -33.39 23.20
N ASP A 214 -4.85 -32.18 23.68
CA ASP A 214 -4.51 -31.88 25.07
C ASP A 214 -5.74 -31.58 25.95
N LEU A 215 -6.96 -31.73 25.41
CA LEU A 215 -8.23 -31.39 26.06
C LEU A 215 -8.39 -29.89 26.39
N HIS A 216 -7.67 -29.01 25.69
CA HIS A 216 -7.82 -27.56 25.78
C HIS A 216 -8.79 -27.03 24.72
N LEU A 217 -9.58 -26.02 25.09
CA LEU A 217 -10.49 -25.32 24.17
C LEU A 217 -9.65 -24.59 23.10
N ASP A 218 -9.71 -25.08 21.86
CA ASP A 218 -8.98 -24.54 20.70
C ASP A 218 -9.82 -23.51 19.92
N GLY A 219 -11.14 -23.59 20.03
CA GLY A 219 -12.01 -22.60 19.42
C GLY A 219 -13.47 -22.72 19.80
N SER A 220 -14.18 -21.61 19.64
CA SER A 220 -15.63 -21.53 19.84
C SER A 220 -16.27 -20.77 18.69
N ALA A 221 -17.47 -21.19 18.28
CA ALA A 221 -18.23 -20.53 17.24
C ALA A 221 -19.74 -20.56 17.52
N ALA A 222 -20.44 -19.54 17.03
CA ALA A 222 -21.88 -19.48 16.97
C ALA A 222 -22.28 -19.02 15.56
N ASP A 223 -23.08 -19.83 14.88
CA ASP A 223 -23.53 -19.63 13.51
C ASP A 223 -25.05 -19.69 13.44
N VAL A 224 -25.68 -18.81 12.66
CA VAL A 224 -27.13 -18.76 12.45
C VAL A 224 -27.44 -18.63 10.97
N LEU A 225 -28.32 -19.49 10.45
CA LEU A 225 -28.88 -19.39 9.11
C LEU A 225 -30.36 -19.04 9.19
N LEU A 226 -30.75 -18.04 8.40
CA LEU A 226 -32.10 -17.51 8.35
C LEU A 226 -32.63 -17.59 6.90
N PRO A 227 -33.75 -18.30 6.64
CA PRO A 227 -34.38 -18.33 5.33
C PRO A 227 -35.09 -17.00 5.06
N LEU A 228 -34.65 -16.28 4.03
CA LEU A 228 -35.26 -15.05 3.54
C LEU A 228 -36.46 -15.34 2.61
N TYR A 229 -36.34 -16.39 1.81
CA TYR A 229 -37.41 -16.90 0.95
C TYR A 229 -37.38 -18.43 0.98
N ASP A 230 -38.55 -19.06 1.05
CA ASP A 230 -38.64 -20.51 1.17
C ASP A 230 -39.89 -21.08 0.48
N ASN A 231 -39.70 -21.99 -0.47
CA ASN A 231 -40.75 -22.77 -1.10
C ASN A 231 -40.31 -24.23 -1.32
N LYS A 232 -41.17 -25.08 -1.88
CA LYS A 232 -40.85 -26.51 -2.07
C LYS A 232 -39.61 -26.75 -2.94
N GLU A 233 -39.34 -25.87 -3.90
CA GLU A 233 -38.29 -26.05 -4.92
C GLU A 233 -37.03 -25.23 -4.65
N SER A 234 -37.07 -24.23 -3.77
CA SER A 234 -35.97 -23.29 -3.58
C SER A 234 -36.02 -22.58 -2.24
N ILE A 235 -34.83 -22.27 -1.71
CA ILE A 235 -34.62 -21.44 -0.52
C ILE A 235 -33.56 -20.39 -0.83
N LEU A 236 -33.82 -19.15 -0.43
CA LEU A 236 -32.86 -18.06 -0.33
C LEU A 236 -32.58 -17.84 1.14
N PHE A 237 -31.32 -17.80 1.55
CA PHE A 237 -30.96 -17.65 2.95
C PHE A 237 -29.83 -16.64 3.14
N THR A 238 -29.71 -16.15 4.37
CA THR A 238 -28.52 -15.48 4.89
C THR A 238 -27.96 -16.26 6.07
N GLN A 239 -26.64 -16.25 6.23
CA GLN A 239 -25.94 -16.90 7.33
C GLN A 239 -24.98 -15.91 7.98
N LEU A 240 -25.02 -15.84 9.31
CA LEU A 240 -24.15 -15.02 10.14
C LEU A 240 -23.39 -15.91 11.10
N GLY A 241 -22.11 -15.63 11.30
CA GLY A 241 -21.24 -16.41 12.18
C GLY A 241 -20.33 -15.50 12.99
N ILE A 242 -20.11 -15.86 14.25
CA ILE A 242 -19.06 -15.29 15.09
C ILE A 242 -18.22 -16.44 15.64
N ARG A 243 -16.90 -16.27 15.70
CA ARG A 243 -16.01 -17.29 16.24
C ARG A 243 -14.75 -16.71 16.84
N ASN A 244 -14.20 -17.42 17.81
CA ASN A 244 -12.90 -17.18 18.38
C ASN A 244 -12.00 -18.41 18.17
N LYS A 245 -10.85 -18.21 17.54
CA LYS A 245 -9.78 -19.20 17.37
C LYS A 245 -8.43 -18.49 17.38
N ASP A 246 -7.42 -19.05 18.05
CA ASP A 246 -6.07 -18.46 18.13
C ASP A 246 -6.05 -17.01 18.66
N ASN A 247 -6.93 -16.68 19.61
CA ASN A 247 -7.17 -15.31 20.10
C ASN A 247 -7.60 -14.30 19.02
N ARG A 248 -8.15 -14.77 17.90
CA ARG A 248 -8.72 -13.95 16.82
C ARG A 248 -10.24 -14.08 16.80
N ASN A 249 -10.92 -12.93 16.78
CA ASN A 249 -12.37 -12.86 16.65
C ASN A 249 -12.73 -12.66 15.18
N THR A 250 -13.37 -13.66 14.57
CA THR A 250 -13.79 -13.60 13.18
C THR A 250 -15.30 -13.51 13.10
N VAL A 251 -15.79 -12.62 12.23
CA VAL A 251 -17.20 -12.51 11.86
C VAL A 251 -17.35 -12.98 10.42
N ASN A 252 -18.32 -13.86 10.17
CA ASN A 252 -18.67 -14.36 8.85
C ASN A 252 -20.07 -13.87 8.49
N MET A 253 -20.24 -13.34 7.28
CA MET A 253 -21.54 -12.90 6.76
C MET A 253 -21.71 -13.43 5.34
N GLY A 254 -22.73 -14.22 5.11
CA GLY A 254 -22.97 -14.82 3.79
C GLY A 254 -24.43 -14.92 3.42
N GLY A 255 -24.64 -15.22 2.15
CA GLY A 255 -25.94 -15.48 1.57
C GLY A 255 -25.83 -16.59 0.53
N GLY A 256 -26.91 -17.33 0.36
CA GLY A 256 -26.93 -18.43 -0.60
C GLY A 256 -28.32 -18.78 -1.07
N VAL A 257 -28.35 -19.54 -2.14
CA VAL A 257 -29.56 -20.11 -2.73
C VAL A 257 -29.38 -21.61 -2.82
N ARG A 258 -30.44 -22.37 -2.52
CA ARG A 258 -30.51 -23.81 -2.79
C ARG A 258 -31.75 -24.09 -3.61
N THR A 259 -31.64 -24.97 -4.59
CA THR A 259 -32.73 -25.44 -5.45
C THR A 259 -32.85 -26.95 -5.33
N PHE A 260 -34.07 -27.45 -5.29
CA PHE A 260 -34.41 -28.87 -5.12
C PHE A 260 -34.99 -29.38 -6.43
N HIS A 261 -34.37 -30.41 -7.00
CA HIS A 261 -34.83 -31.04 -8.23
C HIS A 261 -34.69 -32.55 -8.10
N SER A 262 -35.82 -33.27 -8.16
CA SER A 262 -35.87 -34.70 -7.84
C SER A 262 -35.28 -34.97 -6.44
N ASP A 263 -34.47 -36.01 -6.28
CA ASP A 263 -33.84 -36.41 -5.01
C ASP A 263 -32.53 -35.66 -4.70
N TRP A 264 -32.31 -34.49 -5.30
CA TRP A 264 -31.09 -33.69 -5.13
C TRP A 264 -31.37 -32.22 -4.83
N MET A 265 -30.47 -31.64 -4.04
CA MET A 265 -30.37 -30.21 -3.78
C MET A 265 -29.05 -29.67 -4.36
N TYR A 266 -29.14 -28.58 -5.11
CA TYR A 266 -27.99 -27.84 -5.60
C TYR A 266 -27.97 -26.44 -5.00
N GLY A 267 -26.83 -26.02 -4.46
CA GLY A 267 -26.69 -24.73 -3.80
C GLY A 267 -25.49 -23.93 -4.30
N ALA A 268 -25.60 -22.61 -4.18
CA ALA A 268 -24.50 -21.68 -4.38
C ALA A 268 -24.55 -20.62 -3.28
N ASN A 269 -23.38 -20.28 -2.73
CA ASN A 269 -23.26 -19.34 -1.61
C ASN A 269 -22.02 -18.46 -1.75
N THR A 270 -22.07 -17.30 -1.09
CA THR A 270 -20.93 -16.39 -0.96
C THR A 270 -20.84 -15.87 0.47
N PHE A 271 -19.61 -15.69 0.94
CA PHE A 271 -19.31 -15.24 2.30
C PHE A 271 -18.27 -14.15 2.28
N PHE A 272 -18.46 -13.16 3.16
CA PHE A 272 -17.44 -12.21 3.57
C PHE A 272 -16.99 -12.57 4.98
N ASP A 273 -15.69 -12.81 5.15
CA ASP A 273 -15.07 -13.12 6.43
C ASP A 273 -14.19 -11.95 6.88
N ASN A 274 -14.35 -11.53 8.12
CA ASN A 274 -13.62 -10.41 8.72
C ASN A 274 -13.04 -10.82 10.06
N ASP A 275 -11.72 -10.99 10.10
CA ASP A 275 -10.97 -11.08 11.34
C ASP A 275 -10.82 -9.68 11.94
N LEU A 276 -11.60 -9.41 12.99
CA LEU A 276 -11.62 -8.13 13.68
C LEU A 276 -10.34 -7.87 14.48
N THR A 277 -9.63 -8.92 14.86
CA THR A 277 -8.42 -8.82 15.67
C THR A 277 -7.21 -8.50 14.80
N GLY A 278 -6.97 -9.30 13.75
CA GLY A 278 -5.85 -9.13 12.84
C GLY A 278 -6.11 -8.20 11.66
N LYS A 279 -7.36 -7.79 11.44
CA LYS A 279 -7.79 -6.95 10.31
C LYS A 279 -7.67 -7.63 8.94
N ASN A 280 -7.73 -8.96 8.90
CA ASN A 280 -7.72 -9.76 7.68
C ASN A 280 -9.14 -9.95 7.12
N ARG A 281 -9.34 -9.68 5.82
CA ARG A 281 -10.63 -9.81 5.13
C ARG A 281 -10.54 -10.74 3.94
N ARG A 282 -11.49 -11.66 3.83
CA ARG A 282 -11.54 -12.72 2.81
C ARG A 282 -12.94 -12.86 2.24
N VAL A 283 -13.06 -13.21 0.97
CA VAL A 283 -14.33 -13.61 0.35
C VAL A 283 -14.27 -15.09 0.02
N GLY A 284 -15.34 -15.81 0.34
CA GLY A 284 -15.56 -17.20 -0.05
C GLY A 284 -16.68 -17.31 -1.08
N VAL A 285 -16.54 -18.24 -2.01
CA VAL A 285 -17.61 -18.69 -2.91
C VAL A 285 -17.70 -20.21 -2.80
N GLY A 286 -18.92 -20.72 -2.58
CA GLY A 286 -19.17 -22.14 -2.37
C GLY A 286 -20.29 -22.68 -3.25
N VAL A 287 -20.19 -23.95 -3.59
CA VAL A 287 -21.24 -24.73 -4.26
C VAL A 287 -21.56 -25.98 -3.43
N GLU A 288 -22.82 -26.38 -3.46
CA GLU A 288 -23.37 -27.49 -2.68
C GLU A 288 -24.11 -28.46 -3.62
N ALA A 289 -23.97 -29.76 -3.38
CA ALA A 289 -24.74 -30.82 -4.04
C ALA A 289 -25.10 -31.90 -3.01
N TRP A 290 -26.32 -31.89 -2.51
CA TRP A 290 -26.75 -32.77 -1.42
C TRP A 290 -27.88 -33.70 -1.88
N THR A 291 -27.96 -34.86 -1.27
CA THR A 291 -29.08 -35.81 -1.36
C THR A 291 -29.33 -36.37 0.04
N ASP A 292 -30.33 -37.22 0.19
CA ASP A 292 -30.59 -37.88 1.47
C ASP A 292 -29.32 -38.62 1.93
N TYR A 293 -28.92 -38.38 3.18
CA TYR A 293 -27.74 -38.95 3.85
C TYR A 293 -26.37 -38.57 3.26
N LEU A 294 -26.27 -37.68 2.26
CA LEU A 294 -24.99 -37.28 1.66
C LEU A 294 -24.96 -35.78 1.34
N LYS A 295 -23.92 -35.11 1.82
CA LYS A 295 -23.63 -33.70 1.53
C LYS A 295 -22.27 -33.56 0.88
N LEU A 296 -22.24 -32.96 -0.31
CA LEU A 296 -21.01 -32.55 -0.98
C LEU A 296 -20.94 -31.02 -1.05
N SER A 297 -19.77 -30.46 -0.80
CA SER A 297 -19.52 -29.03 -0.97
C SER A 297 -18.12 -28.76 -1.49
N ALA A 298 -17.98 -27.72 -2.31
CA ALA A 298 -16.70 -27.20 -2.75
C ALA A 298 -16.65 -25.69 -2.52
N ASN A 299 -15.55 -25.20 -1.94
CA ASN A 299 -15.40 -23.81 -1.55
C ASN A 299 -14.09 -23.24 -2.08
N HIS A 300 -14.11 -22.01 -2.57
CA HIS A 300 -12.91 -21.24 -2.93
C HIS A 300 -12.82 -19.97 -2.08
N TYR A 301 -11.62 -19.64 -1.64
CA TYR A 301 -11.33 -18.54 -0.74
C TYR A 301 -10.34 -17.55 -1.37
N PHE A 302 -10.72 -16.28 -1.38
CA PHE A 302 -9.98 -15.18 -1.98
C PHE A 302 -9.61 -14.14 -0.93
N ALA A 303 -8.33 -13.81 -0.84
CA ALA A 303 -7.81 -12.73 -0.02
C ALA A 303 -8.24 -11.37 -0.58
N ILE A 304 -8.70 -10.48 0.30
CA ILE A 304 -9.06 -9.11 -0.08
C ILE A 304 -8.13 -8.09 0.59
N THR A 305 -7.70 -8.38 1.81
CA THR A 305 -6.69 -7.54 2.48
C THR A 305 -5.32 -7.91 1.96
N ASP A 306 -4.55 -6.90 1.54
CA ASP A 306 -3.16 -7.10 1.15
C ASP A 306 -2.25 -7.20 2.38
N TRP A 307 -0.96 -7.47 2.16
CA TRP A 307 0.04 -7.57 3.21
C TRP A 307 0.01 -6.38 4.16
N HIS A 308 -0.13 -6.67 5.45
CA HIS A 308 -0.01 -5.69 6.52
C HIS A 308 0.77 -6.29 7.69
N GLN A 309 1.22 -5.44 8.61
CA GLN A 309 1.95 -5.88 9.80
C GLN A 309 1.21 -7.03 10.51
N SER A 310 1.92 -8.14 10.73
CA SER A 310 1.40 -9.25 11.53
C SER A 310 1.45 -8.90 13.01
N ARG A 311 0.40 -9.30 13.73
CA ARG A 311 0.38 -9.27 15.20
C ARG A 311 0.97 -10.54 15.83
N ASP A 312 0.96 -11.64 15.08
CA ASP A 312 1.30 -12.97 15.59
C ASP A 312 2.76 -13.35 15.31
N ALA A 313 3.38 -12.69 14.32
CA ALA A 313 4.78 -12.87 13.95
C ALA A 313 5.50 -11.51 13.85
N ARG A 314 6.45 -11.28 14.74
CA ARG A 314 7.29 -10.07 14.74
C ARG A 314 8.12 -10.01 13.47
N ASP A 315 8.19 -8.84 12.84
CA ASP A 315 8.93 -8.58 11.59
C ASP A 315 8.39 -9.31 10.34
N TYR A 316 7.14 -9.79 10.42
CA TYR A 316 6.42 -10.34 9.28
C TYR A 316 5.19 -9.48 8.98
N ASN A 317 4.82 -9.45 7.71
CA ASN A 317 3.48 -9.12 7.28
C ASN A 317 2.62 -10.39 7.27
N GLU A 318 1.31 -10.25 7.44
CA GLU A 318 0.31 -11.29 7.23
C GLU A 318 -0.75 -10.83 6.23
N ARG A 319 -1.43 -11.80 5.61
CA ARG A 319 -2.67 -11.62 4.85
C ARG A 319 -3.43 -12.95 4.77
N PRO A 320 -4.71 -12.99 4.35
CA PRO A 320 -5.37 -14.25 4.03
C PRO A 320 -4.63 -15.04 2.94
N ALA A 321 -4.55 -16.36 3.09
CA ALA A 321 -4.11 -17.26 2.03
C ALA A 321 -5.26 -17.54 1.05
N ASN A 322 -4.96 -17.51 -0.25
CA ASN A 322 -5.91 -18.01 -1.26
C ASN A 322 -5.91 -19.54 -1.21
N GLY A 323 -7.07 -20.16 -1.32
CA GLY A 323 -7.17 -21.61 -1.26
C GLY A 323 -8.56 -22.13 -1.57
N TYR A 324 -8.71 -23.44 -1.49
CA TYR A 324 -9.98 -24.11 -1.73
C TYR A 324 -10.11 -25.36 -0.86
N ASP A 325 -11.34 -25.81 -0.66
CA ASP A 325 -11.62 -27.10 -0.06
C ASP A 325 -12.76 -27.86 -0.73
N PHE A 326 -12.72 -29.18 -0.60
CA PHE A 326 -13.77 -30.11 -0.96
C PHE A 326 -14.17 -30.88 0.28
N ARG A 327 -15.47 -31.01 0.54
CA ARG A 327 -16.00 -31.67 1.73
C ARG A 327 -17.07 -32.67 1.32
N ALA A 328 -17.03 -33.84 1.95
CA ALA A 328 -18.05 -34.86 1.84
C ALA A 328 -18.45 -35.28 3.26
N GLU A 329 -19.74 -35.21 3.56
CA GLU A 329 -20.31 -35.71 4.80
C GLU A 329 -21.40 -36.72 4.46
N SER A 330 -21.32 -37.93 5.02
CA SER A 330 -22.31 -38.98 4.80
C SER A 330 -22.79 -39.58 6.10
N TYR A 331 -24.02 -40.09 6.11
CA TYR A 331 -24.65 -40.71 7.28
C TYR A 331 -25.15 -42.11 6.91
N LEU A 332 -25.10 -43.06 7.85
CA LEU A 332 -25.58 -44.41 7.58
C LEU A 332 -27.12 -44.44 7.57
N PRO A 333 -27.79 -44.88 6.48
CA PRO A 333 -29.25 -44.92 6.46
C PRO A 333 -29.86 -45.86 7.51
N SER A 334 -29.18 -46.98 7.79
CA SER A 334 -29.56 -47.92 8.85
C SER A 334 -29.26 -47.43 10.27
N TYR A 335 -28.40 -46.42 10.41
CA TYR A 335 -28.03 -45.82 11.69
C TYR A 335 -27.73 -44.32 11.55
N PRO A 336 -28.77 -43.48 11.36
CA PRO A 336 -28.66 -42.07 10.96
C PRO A 336 -27.97 -41.15 11.97
N GLN A 337 -27.77 -41.66 13.19
CA GLN A 337 -27.01 -41.01 14.24
C GLN A 337 -25.50 -41.01 13.93
N LEU A 338 -24.99 -41.95 13.14
CA LEU A 338 -23.57 -42.08 12.82
C LEU A 338 -23.27 -41.52 11.42
N GLY A 339 -22.30 -40.61 11.34
CA GLY A 339 -21.81 -40.04 10.10
C GLY A 339 -20.29 -40.05 9.98
N CYS A 340 -19.84 -39.94 8.74
CA CYS A 340 -18.44 -39.85 8.34
C CYS A 340 -18.21 -38.56 7.57
N LYS A 341 -17.02 -37.99 7.71
CA LYS A 341 -16.65 -36.73 7.10
C LYS A 341 -15.26 -36.83 6.48
N VAL A 342 -15.12 -36.33 5.26
CA VAL A 342 -13.83 -36.22 4.57
C VAL A 342 -13.69 -34.80 4.05
N ILE A 343 -12.54 -34.18 4.31
CA ILE A 343 -12.18 -32.86 3.79
C ILE A 343 -10.85 -32.97 3.06
N TYR A 344 -10.73 -32.34 1.90
CA TYR A 344 -9.45 -32.02 1.27
C TYR A 344 -9.33 -30.51 1.17
N GLU A 345 -8.20 -29.94 1.58
CA GLU A 345 -7.96 -28.50 1.56
C GLU A 345 -6.55 -28.18 1.04
N ALA A 346 -6.44 -27.12 0.24
CA ALA A 346 -5.18 -26.67 -0.37
C ALA A 346 -5.11 -25.14 -0.42
N TYR A 347 -3.96 -24.58 -0.07
CA TYR A 347 -3.74 -23.14 -0.01
C TYR A 347 -2.43 -22.74 -0.70
N ARG A 348 -2.38 -21.53 -1.24
CA ARG A 348 -1.22 -20.98 -1.97
C ARG A 348 -0.54 -19.86 -1.19
N GLY A 349 0.78 -19.92 -1.07
CA GLY A 349 1.61 -18.93 -0.39
C GLY A 349 2.99 -19.48 -0.01
N ASP A 350 3.92 -18.59 0.33
CA ASP A 350 5.29 -18.96 0.75
C ASP A 350 5.35 -19.50 2.19
N GLU A 351 4.57 -18.90 3.10
CA GLU A 351 4.52 -19.27 4.51
C GLU A 351 3.06 -19.33 5.00
N VAL A 352 2.31 -20.33 4.55
CA VAL A 352 0.90 -20.51 4.89
C VAL A 352 0.72 -21.30 6.19
N ALA A 353 -0.11 -20.80 7.08
CA ALA A 353 -0.39 -21.35 8.41
C ALA A 353 -1.60 -22.31 8.44
N LEU A 354 -1.58 -23.39 7.65
CA LEU A 354 -2.69 -24.36 7.59
C LEU A 354 -2.84 -25.19 8.88
N PHE A 355 -1.71 -25.53 9.51
CA PHE A 355 -1.58 -26.25 10.78
C PHE A 355 -1.18 -25.32 11.93
N GLY A 356 -1.59 -24.05 11.85
CA GLY A 356 -1.23 -23.02 12.83
C GLY A 356 0.03 -22.23 12.45
N LYS A 357 0.23 -21.12 13.18
CA LYS A 357 1.25 -20.10 12.86
C LYS A 357 2.70 -20.57 13.06
N ASP A 358 2.93 -21.62 13.84
CA ASP A 358 4.27 -22.14 14.14
C ASP A 358 4.70 -23.23 13.13
N SER A 359 3.75 -23.75 12.35
CA SER A 359 3.95 -24.78 11.32
C SER A 359 3.66 -24.23 9.90
N ARG A 360 4.26 -23.08 9.56
CA ARG A 360 4.06 -22.42 8.25
C ARG A 360 4.73 -23.19 7.12
N GLN A 361 4.06 -23.29 5.99
CA GLN A 361 4.48 -24.14 4.87
C GLN A 361 4.27 -23.47 3.52
N LYS A 362 5.08 -23.89 2.55
CA LYS A 362 4.96 -23.51 1.14
C LYS A 362 3.84 -24.32 0.48
N ASP A 363 2.82 -23.63 -0.03
CA ASP A 363 1.68 -24.20 -0.76
C ASP A 363 1.09 -25.50 -0.13
N PRO A 364 0.66 -25.47 1.16
CA PRO A 364 0.30 -26.68 1.89
C PRO A 364 -1.05 -27.27 1.47
N THR A 365 -1.15 -28.59 1.64
CA THR A 365 -2.38 -29.38 1.46
C THR A 365 -2.66 -30.21 2.70
N ALA A 366 -3.94 -30.48 2.99
CA ALA A 366 -4.35 -31.38 4.06
C ALA A 366 -5.57 -32.24 3.67
N ILE A 367 -5.64 -33.44 4.26
CA ILE A 367 -6.79 -34.33 4.24
C ILE A 367 -7.25 -34.54 5.67
N THR A 368 -8.54 -34.32 5.93
CA THR A 368 -9.19 -34.63 7.21
C THR A 368 -10.13 -35.79 7.04
N ALA A 369 -10.05 -36.76 7.94
CA ALA A 369 -11.05 -37.81 8.10
C ALA A 369 -11.69 -37.67 9.49
N GLY A 370 -13.01 -37.76 9.55
CA GLY A 370 -13.76 -37.60 10.79
C GLY A 370 -14.97 -38.52 10.89
N VAL A 371 -15.37 -38.78 12.13
CA VAL A 371 -16.58 -39.53 12.49
C VAL A 371 -17.41 -38.66 13.41
N ASN A 372 -18.72 -38.61 13.19
CA ASN A 372 -19.63 -37.87 14.05
C ASN A 372 -20.80 -38.74 14.53
N TYR A 373 -21.25 -38.48 15.76
CA TYR A 373 -22.35 -39.17 16.40
C TYR A 373 -23.36 -38.15 16.92
N THR A 374 -24.60 -38.23 16.43
CA THR A 374 -25.72 -37.35 16.75
C THR A 374 -26.82 -38.16 17.44
N PRO A 375 -26.75 -38.36 18.77
CA PRO A 375 -27.74 -39.16 19.50
C PRO A 375 -29.15 -38.57 19.43
N ILE A 376 -29.25 -37.25 19.38
CA ILE A 376 -30.48 -36.46 19.28
C ILE A 376 -30.21 -35.26 18.36
N PRO A 377 -31.21 -34.68 17.66
CA PRO A 377 -30.97 -33.58 16.74
C PRO A 377 -30.24 -32.37 17.35
N LEU A 378 -30.42 -32.14 18.65
CA LEU A 378 -29.77 -31.05 19.38
C LEU A 378 -28.26 -31.20 19.53
N VAL A 379 -27.72 -32.42 19.59
CA VAL A 379 -26.34 -32.67 20.03
C VAL A 379 -25.61 -33.55 19.04
N THR A 380 -24.45 -33.10 18.57
CA THR A 380 -23.51 -33.90 17.78
C THR A 380 -22.13 -33.86 18.43
N VAL A 381 -21.48 -35.00 18.53
CA VAL A 381 -20.07 -35.13 18.93
C VAL A 381 -19.28 -35.66 17.75
N GLY A 382 -18.20 -34.99 17.38
CA GLY A 382 -17.32 -35.39 16.29
C GLY A 382 -15.89 -35.62 16.77
N ALA A 383 -15.18 -36.55 16.14
CA ALA A 383 -13.74 -36.69 16.23
C ALA A 383 -13.15 -36.60 14.82
N GLU A 384 -12.15 -35.75 14.63
CA GLU A 384 -11.51 -35.50 13.35
C GLU A 384 -9.99 -35.65 13.49
N HIS A 385 -9.35 -36.24 12.48
CA HIS A 385 -7.90 -36.30 12.35
C HIS A 385 -7.49 -35.76 10.98
N ARG A 386 -6.57 -34.79 10.97
CA ARG A 386 -6.11 -34.09 9.78
C ARG A 386 -4.62 -34.34 9.58
N VAL A 387 -4.24 -34.68 8.36
CA VAL A 387 -2.84 -34.91 7.96
C VAL A 387 -2.51 -34.06 6.73
N GLY A 388 -1.28 -33.59 6.62
CA GLY A 388 -0.90 -32.71 5.51
C GLY A 388 0.58 -32.74 5.15
N THR A 389 0.95 -31.76 4.32
CA THR A 389 2.32 -31.57 3.83
C THR A 389 3.33 -31.52 4.99
N GLY A 390 4.56 -31.97 4.75
CA GLY A 390 5.65 -31.89 5.74
C GLY A 390 5.48 -32.78 6.98
N GLY A 391 4.58 -33.78 6.94
CA GLY A 391 4.31 -34.67 8.07
C GLY A 391 3.46 -34.04 9.18
N GLN A 392 2.90 -32.86 8.94
CA GLN A 392 2.03 -32.18 9.91
C GLN A 392 0.71 -32.95 10.09
N ASN A 393 0.26 -33.04 11.34
CA ASN A 393 -1.03 -33.61 11.68
C ASN A 393 -1.60 -32.96 12.94
N ASP A 394 -2.92 -32.98 13.07
CA ASP A 394 -3.64 -32.63 14.30
C ASP A 394 -4.91 -33.47 14.43
N SER A 395 -5.37 -33.68 15.66
CA SER A 395 -6.69 -34.24 15.94
C SER A 395 -7.52 -33.31 16.82
N SER A 396 -8.84 -33.43 16.69
CA SER A 396 -9.78 -32.56 17.39
C SER A 396 -11.07 -33.29 17.73
N ILE A 397 -11.65 -32.91 18.87
CA ILE A 397 -12.99 -33.32 19.30
C ILE A 397 -13.92 -32.10 19.24
N ASN A 398 -15.03 -32.28 18.54
CA ASN A 398 -15.98 -31.23 18.23
C ASN A 398 -17.29 -31.48 18.96
N PHE A 399 -17.75 -30.53 19.78
CA PHE A 399 -19.05 -30.56 20.44
C PHE A 399 -19.97 -29.53 19.78
N LEU A 400 -21.05 -30.03 19.15
CA LEU A 400 -22.00 -29.20 18.41
C LEU A 400 -23.37 -29.22 19.10
N LEU A 401 -23.93 -28.04 19.30
CA LEU A 401 -25.32 -27.84 19.70
C LEU A 401 -26.10 -27.26 18.52
N ASN A 402 -27.06 -28.00 17.96
CA ASN A 402 -27.86 -27.60 16.82
C ASN A 402 -29.31 -27.30 17.23
N TYR A 403 -29.71 -26.04 17.18
CA TYR A 403 -31.07 -25.60 17.49
C TYR A 403 -31.79 -25.18 16.21
N ARG A 404 -32.85 -25.90 15.83
CA ARG A 404 -33.70 -25.56 14.68
C ARG A 404 -34.85 -24.68 15.14
N LEU A 405 -34.92 -23.48 14.58
CA LEU A 405 -35.92 -22.49 14.95
C LEU A 405 -37.29 -22.93 14.41
N GLY A 406 -38.30 -22.94 15.28
CA GLY A 406 -39.67 -23.34 14.94
C GLY A 406 -40.04 -24.79 15.25
N ASP A 407 -39.05 -25.65 15.50
CA ASP A 407 -39.26 -27.02 16.00
C ASP A 407 -39.67 -27.00 17.48
N THR A 408 -40.40 -28.03 17.92
CA THR A 408 -40.72 -28.15 19.35
C THR A 408 -39.49 -28.62 20.11
N TRP A 409 -39.44 -28.33 21.42
CA TRP A 409 -38.39 -28.88 22.28
C TRP A 409 -38.30 -30.42 22.19
N GLN A 410 -39.43 -31.10 22.02
CA GLN A 410 -39.46 -32.55 21.88
C GLN A 410 -38.75 -33.02 20.61
N ASP A 411 -38.90 -32.33 19.48
CA ASP A 411 -38.23 -32.66 18.22
C ASP A 411 -36.70 -32.57 18.35
N HIS A 412 -36.18 -31.70 19.23
CA HIS A 412 -34.74 -31.55 19.48
C HIS A 412 -34.11 -32.67 20.30
N ILE A 413 -34.89 -33.31 21.17
CA ILE A 413 -34.41 -34.30 22.13
C ILE A 413 -34.87 -35.73 21.81
N ASP A 414 -35.65 -35.93 20.75
CA ASP A 414 -36.10 -37.25 20.30
C ASP A 414 -35.04 -37.92 19.41
N PRO A 415 -34.47 -39.07 19.81
CA PRO A 415 -33.49 -39.80 19.00
C PRO A 415 -34.02 -40.24 17.63
N SER A 416 -35.34 -40.44 17.49
CA SER A 416 -35.96 -40.85 16.24
C SER A 416 -36.03 -39.70 15.21
N ALA A 417 -36.07 -38.46 15.68
CA ALA A 417 -36.09 -37.26 14.84
C ALA A 417 -34.75 -36.97 14.13
N VAL A 418 -33.68 -37.72 14.46
CA VAL A 418 -32.41 -37.64 13.74
C VAL A 418 -32.55 -38.05 12.29
N VAL A 419 -33.45 -39.00 11.97
CA VAL A 419 -33.71 -39.42 10.58
C VAL A 419 -34.09 -38.22 9.71
N ASP A 420 -35.03 -37.40 10.17
CA ASP A 420 -35.52 -36.23 9.43
C ASP A 420 -34.38 -35.26 9.12
N SER A 421 -33.40 -35.12 10.04
CA SER A 421 -32.22 -34.27 9.83
C SER A 421 -31.31 -34.71 8.69
N ARG A 422 -31.41 -35.97 8.24
CA ARG A 422 -30.58 -36.54 7.17
C ARG A 422 -31.26 -36.51 5.81
N THR A 423 -32.55 -36.17 5.76
CA THR A 423 -33.29 -35.98 4.51
C THR A 423 -33.06 -34.59 3.93
N LEU A 424 -33.31 -34.40 2.64
CA LEU A 424 -33.29 -33.08 2.00
C LEU A 424 -34.29 -32.11 2.63
N THR A 425 -35.45 -32.61 3.05
CA THR A 425 -36.49 -31.80 3.71
C THR A 425 -36.00 -31.24 5.03
N GLY A 426 -35.30 -32.04 5.85
CA GLY A 426 -34.78 -31.57 7.13
C GLY A 426 -33.43 -30.87 7.04
N SER A 427 -32.60 -31.19 6.04
CA SER A 427 -31.28 -30.59 5.87
C SER A 427 -31.29 -29.28 5.07
N ARG A 428 -32.40 -28.90 4.43
CA ARG A 428 -32.53 -27.65 3.67
C ARG A 428 -32.13 -26.38 4.45
N TYR A 429 -32.21 -26.41 5.79
CA TYR A 429 -31.83 -25.31 6.68
C TYR A 429 -30.47 -25.49 7.36
N ASP A 430 -29.73 -26.55 7.04
CA ASP A 430 -28.42 -26.76 7.63
C ASP A 430 -27.45 -25.66 7.16
N LEU A 431 -26.51 -25.31 8.04
CA LEU A 431 -25.49 -24.31 7.75
C LEU A 431 -24.63 -24.73 6.54
N VAL A 432 -24.05 -23.75 5.86
CA VAL A 432 -23.11 -23.99 4.76
C VAL A 432 -21.84 -24.66 5.29
N GLU A 433 -21.46 -25.78 4.66
CA GLU A 433 -20.25 -26.53 4.99
C GLU A 433 -19.02 -25.91 4.32
N ARG A 434 -18.24 -25.15 5.10
CA ARG A 434 -17.04 -24.43 4.68
C ARG A 434 -16.05 -24.22 5.83
N ASN A 435 -14.81 -23.85 5.52
CA ASN A 435 -13.87 -23.33 6.52
C ASN A 435 -14.16 -21.86 6.80
N ASN A 436 -14.88 -21.59 7.87
CA ASN A 436 -15.20 -20.24 8.30
C ASN A 436 -14.02 -19.50 8.99
N ASN A 437 -12.91 -20.20 9.28
CA ASN A 437 -11.67 -19.57 9.76
C ASN A 437 -10.84 -19.08 8.57
N ILE A 438 -10.13 -17.96 8.77
CA ILE A 438 -9.23 -17.40 7.76
C ILE A 438 -7.84 -18.03 7.93
N VAL A 439 -7.43 -18.87 6.98
CA VAL A 439 -6.04 -19.35 6.89
C VAL A 439 -5.16 -18.18 6.45
N LEU A 440 -4.06 -17.93 7.16
CA LEU A 440 -3.15 -16.81 6.90
C LEU A 440 -1.90 -17.26 6.16
N ASN A 441 -1.36 -16.35 5.36
CA ASN A 441 -0.04 -16.43 4.75
C ASN A 441 0.84 -15.32 5.35
N TYR A 442 2.12 -15.59 5.54
CA TYR A 442 3.09 -14.69 6.15
C TYR A 442 4.17 -14.30 5.13
N GLN A 443 4.73 -13.09 5.29
CA GLN A 443 5.82 -12.59 4.46
C GLN A 443 6.83 -11.86 5.34
N LYS A 444 8.06 -12.35 5.39
CA LYS A 444 9.15 -11.69 6.10
C LYS A 444 9.38 -10.28 5.54
N GLN A 445 9.47 -9.28 6.42
CA GLN A 445 9.72 -7.90 6.01
C GLN A 445 11.17 -7.72 5.53
N SER A 446 11.37 -6.72 4.67
CA SER A 446 12.70 -6.25 4.30
C SER A 446 13.26 -5.36 5.40
N LEU A 447 13.92 -5.99 6.37
CA LEU A 447 14.41 -5.34 7.59
C LEU A 447 15.77 -4.64 7.39
N VAL A 448 16.50 -5.01 6.34
CA VAL A 448 17.80 -4.45 5.97
C VAL A 448 17.81 -4.09 4.50
N ARG A 449 18.10 -2.83 4.19
CA ARG A 449 18.31 -2.33 2.83
C ARG A 449 19.72 -1.79 2.72
N LEU A 450 20.40 -2.20 1.65
CA LEU A 450 21.77 -1.81 1.35
C LEU A 450 21.81 -1.20 -0.05
N SER A 451 22.46 -0.06 -0.18
CA SER A 451 22.78 0.57 -1.45
C SER A 451 24.25 0.97 -1.50
N LEU A 452 24.83 0.85 -2.68
CA LEU A 452 26.20 1.25 -3.01
C LEU A 452 26.16 2.27 -4.15
N PRO A 453 27.16 3.15 -4.26
CA PRO A 453 27.41 3.93 -5.47
C PRO A 453 27.45 3.05 -6.73
N GLU A 454 27.01 3.57 -7.88
CA GLU A 454 26.99 2.80 -9.13
C GLU A 454 28.40 2.47 -9.64
N SER A 455 29.30 3.46 -9.61
CA SER A 455 30.70 3.27 -9.98
C SER A 455 31.64 4.23 -9.27
N LEU A 456 32.90 3.82 -9.15
CA LEU A 456 34.02 4.65 -8.72
C LEU A 456 35.22 4.41 -9.63
N ALA A 457 36.04 5.45 -9.80
CA ALA A 457 37.28 5.37 -10.54
C ALA A 457 38.40 6.05 -9.78
N GLY A 458 39.62 5.53 -9.90
CA GLY A 458 40.79 6.09 -9.25
C GLY A 458 42.09 5.66 -9.92
N ASP A 459 43.18 6.32 -9.53
CA ASP A 459 44.50 6.04 -10.06
C ASP A 459 45.08 4.75 -9.45
N PRO A 460 46.01 4.06 -10.11
CA PRO A 460 46.61 2.84 -9.59
C PRO A 460 47.18 3.02 -8.19
N LEU A 461 47.03 2.01 -7.32
CA LEU A 461 47.52 1.99 -5.94
C LEU A 461 46.88 3.04 -5.00
N SER A 462 45.95 3.87 -5.49
CA SER A 462 45.24 4.84 -4.65
C SER A 462 44.22 4.18 -3.72
N LEU A 463 43.84 4.91 -2.67
CA LEU A 463 42.78 4.53 -1.73
C LEU A 463 41.47 5.21 -2.12
N LEU A 464 40.41 4.42 -2.29
CA LEU A 464 39.04 4.91 -2.50
C LEU A 464 38.19 4.60 -1.26
N SER A 465 37.54 5.63 -0.71
CA SER A 465 36.55 5.44 0.36
C SER A 465 35.19 5.06 -0.22
N VAL A 466 34.64 3.96 0.28
CA VAL A 466 33.31 3.47 -0.08
C VAL A 466 32.42 3.50 1.15
N THR A 467 31.39 4.33 1.11
CA THR A 467 30.33 4.37 2.13
C THR A 467 29.09 3.67 1.61
N ALA A 468 28.71 2.57 2.25
CA ALA A 468 27.46 1.88 2.01
C ALA A 468 26.30 2.60 2.71
N GLN A 469 25.22 2.89 1.97
CA GLN A 469 23.99 3.38 2.57
C GLN A 469 23.17 2.19 3.09
N VAL A 470 23.03 2.10 4.41
CA VAL A 470 22.29 1.01 5.05
C VAL A 470 21.18 1.53 5.93
N VAL A 471 19.98 1.00 5.72
CA VAL A 471 18.84 1.15 6.62
C VAL A 471 18.55 -0.22 7.22
N ALA A 472 18.81 -0.38 8.51
CA ALA A 472 18.58 -1.62 9.25
C ALA A 472 17.67 -1.35 10.45
N THR A 473 16.53 -2.04 10.49
CA THR A 473 15.51 -1.84 11.54
C THR A 473 16.05 -2.14 12.94
N HIS A 474 16.94 -3.14 13.06
CA HIS A 474 17.57 -3.55 14.31
C HIS A 474 19.00 -3.02 14.49
N GLY A 475 19.39 -2.02 13.70
CA GLY A 475 20.76 -1.52 13.66
C GLY A 475 21.71 -2.45 12.90
N LEU A 476 22.72 -1.86 12.26
CA LEU A 476 23.71 -2.58 11.47
C LEU A 476 24.70 -3.35 12.36
N ASP A 477 24.86 -4.65 12.12
CA ASP A 477 25.93 -5.46 12.69
C ASP A 477 27.20 -5.32 11.83
N ARG A 478 27.13 -5.80 10.60
CA ARG A 478 28.25 -5.81 9.64
C ARG A 478 27.79 -5.78 8.19
N ILE A 479 28.73 -5.53 7.29
CA ILE A 479 28.58 -5.71 5.85
C ILE A 479 29.68 -6.66 5.40
N ASP A 480 29.28 -7.72 4.71
CA ASP A 480 30.20 -8.69 4.12
C ASP A 480 30.47 -8.26 2.67
N TRP A 481 31.73 -8.01 2.36
CA TRP A 481 32.19 -7.51 1.06
C TRP A 481 32.86 -8.62 0.24
N GLN A 482 32.37 -8.85 -0.96
CA GLN A 482 32.91 -9.82 -1.90
C GLN A 482 33.85 -9.12 -2.90
N ILE A 483 35.16 -9.31 -2.69
CA ILE A 483 36.22 -8.55 -3.39
C ILE A 483 37.30 -9.42 -4.04
N SER A 484 37.03 -10.72 -4.18
CA SER A 484 38.05 -11.72 -4.56
C SER A 484 38.79 -11.38 -5.85
N LYS A 485 38.10 -10.84 -6.86
CA LYS A 485 38.71 -10.42 -8.13
C LYS A 485 39.63 -9.21 -7.99
N LEU A 486 39.31 -8.28 -7.08
CA LEU A 486 40.11 -7.09 -6.82
C LEU A 486 41.40 -7.47 -6.07
N ILE A 487 41.28 -8.33 -5.05
CA ILE A 487 42.45 -8.86 -4.32
C ILE A 487 43.37 -9.64 -5.26
N ALA A 488 42.81 -10.50 -6.11
CA ALA A 488 43.61 -11.29 -7.05
C ALA A 488 44.42 -10.43 -8.04
N ALA A 489 43.99 -9.18 -8.27
CA ALA A 489 44.71 -8.23 -9.12
C ALA A 489 45.75 -7.37 -8.35
N GLY A 490 45.91 -7.58 -7.03
CA GLY A 490 46.82 -6.80 -6.19
C GLY A 490 46.18 -5.65 -5.42
N GLY A 491 44.84 -5.53 -5.45
CA GLY A 491 44.10 -4.56 -4.65
C GLY A 491 43.83 -5.04 -3.22
N GLY A 492 43.19 -4.21 -2.41
CA GLY A 492 42.93 -4.49 -1.00
C GLY A 492 41.66 -3.85 -0.46
N ILE A 493 41.24 -4.29 0.72
CA ILE A 493 40.17 -3.65 1.49
C ILE A 493 40.60 -3.47 2.93
N LYS A 494 40.25 -2.34 3.51
CA LYS A 494 40.40 -2.06 4.92
C LYS A 494 39.09 -1.53 5.45
N LYS A 495 38.53 -2.20 6.46
CA LYS A 495 37.30 -1.76 7.11
C LYS A 495 37.61 -0.57 8.01
N THR A 496 36.97 0.57 7.76
CA THR A 496 37.13 1.79 8.57
C THR A 496 35.99 1.95 9.56
N SER A 497 34.77 1.53 9.20
CA SER A 497 33.61 1.49 10.09
C SER A 497 32.67 0.32 9.78
N LYS A 498 31.47 0.27 10.37
CA LYS A 498 30.47 -0.76 10.06
C LYS A 498 29.93 -0.65 8.63
N SER A 499 29.84 0.56 8.08
CA SER A 499 29.29 0.86 6.75
C SER A 499 30.31 1.45 5.78
N GLU A 500 31.56 1.62 6.20
CA GLU A 500 32.60 2.24 5.39
C GLU A 500 33.83 1.35 5.28
N VAL A 501 34.38 1.30 4.07
CA VAL A 501 35.61 0.59 3.74
C VAL A 501 36.50 1.47 2.86
N GLU A 502 37.80 1.38 3.07
CA GLU A 502 38.81 1.88 2.15
C GLU A 502 39.23 0.75 1.21
N ILE A 503 39.23 1.04 -0.09
CA ILE A 503 39.63 0.10 -1.14
C ILE A 503 40.96 0.56 -1.72
N THR A 504 41.97 -0.30 -1.68
CA THR A 504 43.24 -0.08 -2.40
C THR A 504 43.09 -0.60 -3.82
N LEU A 505 43.32 0.26 -4.80
CA LEU A 505 43.25 -0.13 -6.22
C LEU A 505 44.50 -0.92 -6.65
N PRO A 506 44.35 -1.95 -7.50
CA PRO A 506 45.48 -2.67 -8.08
C PRO A 506 46.26 -1.81 -9.09
N GLU A 507 47.41 -2.31 -9.56
CA GLU A 507 48.12 -1.71 -10.69
C GLU A 507 47.27 -1.73 -11.96
N TYR A 508 47.46 -0.72 -12.82
CA TYR A 508 46.81 -0.67 -14.13
C TYR A 508 47.35 -1.77 -15.06
N GLN A 509 46.45 -2.50 -15.71
CA GLN A 509 46.74 -3.54 -16.69
C GLN A 509 46.13 -3.19 -18.05
N ILE A 510 46.86 -3.35 -19.14
CA ILE A 510 46.47 -2.83 -20.48
C ILE A 510 45.11 -3.37 -21.02
N ASN A 511 44.47 -4.37 -20.41
CA ASN A 511 43.13 -4.85 -20.80
C ASN A 511 42.22 -5.30 -19.63
N SER A 512 42.57 -5.03 -18.37
CA SER A 512 41.87 -5.59 -17.21
C SER A 512 41.83 -4.64 -16.01
N ASN A 513 41.04 -3.56 -16.11
CA ASN A 513 40.98 -2.48 -15.11
C ASN A 513 39.60 -2.26 -14.49
N LYS A 514 38.67 -3.21 -14.65
CA LYS A 514 37.29 -3.09 -14.18
C LYS A 514 36.93 -4.24 -13.24
N TYR A 515 36.48 -3.91 -12.04
CA TYR A 515 36.20 -4.86 -10.97
C TYR A 515 34.81 -4.63 -10.38
N ILE A 516 34.03 -5.69 -10.20
CA ILE A 516 32.72 -5.59 -9.54
C ILE A 516 32.90 -5.90 -8.05
N LEU A 517 32.47 -4.98 -7.21
CA LEU A 517 32.41 -5.13 -5.76
C LEU A 517 30.96 -5.42 -5.37
N THR A 518 30.71 -6.52 -4.65
CA THR A 518 29.37 -6.87 -4.15
C THR A 518 29.37 -6.88 -2.62
N ALA A 519 28.28 -6.43 -2.00
CA ALA A 519 28.15 -6.36 -0.56
C ALA A 519 26.77 -6.87 -0.08
N ILE A 520 26.74 -7.47 1.11
CA ILE A 520 25.51 -7.91 1.81
C ILE A 520 25.57 -7.40 3.25
N ALA A 521 24.54 -6.69 3.70
CA ALA A 521 24.45 -6.15 5.05
C ALA A 521 23.70 -7.11 5.98
N TYR A 522 24.15 -7.19 7.23
CA TYR A 522 23.57 -7.98 8.31
C TYR A 522 23.17 -7.05 9.45
N ASP A 523 21.95 -7.19 9.98
CA ASP A 523 21.56 -6.52 11.23
C ASP A 523 22.00 -7.32 12.47
N THR A 524 21.82 -6.73 13.65
CA THR A 524 22.17 -7.35 14.94
C THR A 524 21.39 -8.63 15.28
N GLN A 525 20.32 -8.93 14.54
CA GLN A 525 19.52 -10.15 14.70
C GLN A 525 19.79 -11.18 13.59
N GLY A 526 20.76 -10.92 12.71
CA GLY A 526 21.16 -11.82 11.62
C GLY A 526 20.28 -11.72 10.37
N ASN A 527 19.40 -10.72 10.24
CA ASN A 527 18.67 -10.48 9.00
C ASN A 527 19.60 -9.90 7.93
N ILE A 528 19.39 -10.33 6.68
CA ILE A 528 20.28 -10.01 5.55
C ILE A 528 19.60 -9.07 4.55
N SER A 529 20.38 -8.17 3.94
CA SER A 529 19.94 -7.38 2.79
C SER A 529 19.98 -8.20 1.50
N SER A 530 19.32 -7.71 0.44
CA SER A 530 19.69 -8.10 -0.91
C SER A 530 21.13 -7.68 -1.24
N PRO A 531 21.86 -8.40 -2.11
CA PRO A 531 23.20 -7.99 -2.53
C PRO A 531 23.14 -6.67 -3.29
N ALA A 532 24.07 -5.76 -2.98
CA ALA A 532 24.31 -4.54 -3.74
C ALA A 532 25.67 -4.61 -4.43
N SER A 533 25.79 -4.09 -5.64
CA SER A 533 27.03 -4.14 -6.41
C SER A 533 27.43 -2.76 -6.95
N MET A 534 28.74 -2.54 -7.09
CA MET A 534 29.31 -1.36 -7.73
C MET A 534 30.45 -1.73 -8.69
N LEU A 535 30.72 -0.88 -9.66
CA LEU A 535 31.86 -1.01 -10.58
C LEU A 535 33.04 -0.14 -10.15
N ILE A 536 34.21 -0.73 -9.97
CA ILE A 536 35.48 -0.04 -9.73
C ILE A 536 36.30 -0.03 -11.02
N THR A 537 36.78 1.15 -11.44
CA THR A 537 37.65 1.33 -12.60
C THR A 537 39.01 1.89 -12.19
N VAL A 538 40.09 1.25 -12.63
CA VAL A 538 41.46 1.77 -12.46
C VAL A 538 41.83 2.59 -13.70
N ASN A 539 42.20 3.86 -13.50
CA ASN A 539 42.56 4.78 -14.57
C ASN A 539 43.95 4.43 -15.16
N GLU A 540 44.17 4.75 -16.43
CA GLU A 540 45.51 4.71 -17.02
C GLU A 540 46.41 5.77 -16.34
N PRO A 541 47.68 5.44 -15.99
CA PRO A 541 48.62 6.39 -15.41
C PRO A 541 48.79 7.63 -16.29
N ARG A 542 48.58 8.81 -15.71
CA ARG A 542 48.82 10.10 -16.39
C ARG A 542 50.23 10.59 -16.11
N ILE A 543 50.97 10.93 -17.17
CA ILE A 543 52.31 11.51 -17.06
C ILE A 543 52.22 12.86 -16.34
N ASN A 544 53.05 13.06 -15.32
CA ASN A 544 53.16 14.32 -14.60
C ASN A 544 54.53 14.95 -14.89
N ALA A 545 54.52 16.11 -15.54
CA ALA A 545 55.74 16.83 -15.88
C ALA A 545 56.48 17.41 -14.67
N THR A 546 55.78 17.68 -13.55
CA THR A 546 56.39 18.18 -12.30
C THR A 546 57.23 17.12 -11.61
N TYR A 547 56.80 15.85 -11.64
CA TYR A 547 57.54 14.73 -11.06
C TYR A 547 58.50 14.05 -12.03
N SER A 548 58.39 14.38 -13.32
CA SER A 548 59.35 13.94 -14.33
C SER A 548 60.55 14.89 -14.35
N THR A 549 61.74 14.38 -14.66
CA THR A 549 62.97 15.19 -14.70
C THR A 549 63.69 15.00 -16.02
N LEU A 550 64.27 16.08 -16.54
CA LEU A 550 65.18 16.06 -17.68
C LEU A 550 66.48 16.72 -17.26
N VAL A 551 67.57 15.96 -17.24
CA VAL A 551 68.87 16.45 -16.77
C VAL A 551 69.95 16.11 -17.79
N ALA A 552 71.03 16.88 -17.81
CA ALA A 552 72.20 16.62 -18.63
C ALA A 552 73.46 16.63 -17.75
N SER A 553 74.41 15.73 -18.01
CA SER A 553 75.67 15.67 -17.27
C SER A 553 76.83 15.23 -18.17
N PRO A 554 77.95 15.98 -18.21
CA PRO A 554 78.20 17.27 -17.54
C PRO A 554 77.37 18.45 -18.09
N GLU A 555 77.11 19.47 -17.27
CA GLU A 555 76.36 20.71 -17.65
C GLU A 555 77.21 21.72 -18.44
N TYR A 556 78.53 21.51 -18.47
CA TYR A 556 79.50 22.31 -19.22
C TYR A 556 80.34 21.37 -20.08
N ILE A 557 80.45 21.69 -21.37
CA ILE A 557 81.29 20.96 -22.32
C ILE A 557 81.97 21.98 -23.22
N GLU A 558 83.20 21.73 -23.66
CA GLU A 558 83.89 22.69 -24.53
C GLU A 558 83.21 22.72 -25.90
N SER A 559 83.12 23.90 -26.52
CA SER A 559 82.62 24.01 -27.91
C SER A 559 83.67 23.53 -28.94
N ASN A 560 84.23 22.33 -28.75
CA ASN A 560 85.34 21.76 -29.51
C ASN A 560 84.90 20.77 -30.62
N GLY A 561 83.59 20.55 -30.77
CA GLY A 561 83.01 19.64 -31.75
C GLY A 561 83.08 18.14 -31.38
N SER A 562 83.60 17.78 -30.20
CA SER A 562 83.76 16.38 -29.77
C SER A 562 83.28 16.07 -28.35
N ASP A 563 83.23 17.04 -27.45
CA ASP A 563 82.80 16.80 -26.08
C ASP A 563 81.34 16.35 -26.00
N THR A 564 81.00 15.59 -24.96
CA THR A 564 79.66 15.00 -24.84
C THR A 564 79.06 15.17 -23.45
N SER A 565 77.72 15.24 -23.41
CA SER A 565 76.90 15.27 -22.21
C SER A 565 75.77 14.25 -22.34
N GLN A 566 75.55 13.44 -21.30
CA GLN A 566 74.45 12.47 -21.28
C GLN A 566 73.17 13.14 -20.81
N VAL A 567 72.11 13.06 -21.61
CA VAL A 567 70.76 13.53 -21.29
C VAL A 567 69.93 12.37 -20.77
N THR A 568 69.33 12.56 -19.60
CA THR A 568 68.51 11.56 -18.91
C THR A 568 67.12 12.14 -18.62
N LEU A 569 66.09 11.53 -19.19
CA LEU A 569 64.68 11.77 -18.83
C LEU A 569 64.22 10.68 -17.87
N THR A 570 63.68 11.07 -16.71
CA THR A 570 62.93 10.18 -15.81
C THR A 570 61.45 10.53 -15.90
N LEU A 571 60.63 9.62 -16.43
CA LEU A 571 59.19 9.80 -16.61
C LEU A 571 58.41 9.25 -15.42
N ARG A 572 57.59 10.10 -14.79
CA ARG A 572 56.78 9.75 -13.63
C ARG A 572 55.33 10.24 -13.75
N ASP A 573 54.43 9.55 -13.06
CA ASP A 573 53.02 9.94 -12.93
C ASP A 573 52.77 10.84 -11.70
N ASN A 574 51.51 11.18 -11.43
CA ASN A 574 51.08 11.98 -10.28
C ASN A 574 51.43 11.35 -8.91
N ASN A 575 51.69 10.05 -8.87
CA ASN A 575 52.05 9.32 -7.65
C ASN A 575 53.57 9.13 -7.54
N ASN A 576 54.35 9.83 -8.38
CA ASN A 576 55.80 9.70 -8.47
C ASN A 576 56.24 8.28 -8.87
N THR A 577 55.38 7.50 -9.53
CA THR A 577 55.66 6.14 -9.99
C THR A 577 56.21 6.19 -11.42
N PRO A 578 57.19 5.34 -11.79
CA PRO A 578 57.72 5.33 -13.15
C PRO A 578 56.68 4.99 -14.22
N VAL A 579 56.62 5.78 -15.29
CA VAL A 579 55.78 5.49 -16.47
C VAL A 579 56.65 4.90 -17.56
N THR A 580 56.42 3.62 -17.90
CA THR A 580 57.22 2.84 -18.85
C THR A 580 56.51 2.67 -20.20
N GLY A 581 57.25 2.32 -21.25
CA GLY A 581 56.68 1.87 -22.54
C GLY A 581 56.04 2.97 -23.40
N LYS A 582 56.24 4.25 -23.05
CA LYS A 582 55.84 5.39 -23.90
C LYS A 582 56.96 5.73 -24.88
N ALA A 583 56.63 6.13 -26.11
CA ALA A 583 57.64 6.60 -27.06
C ALA A 583 58.16 7.99 -26.66
N ALA A 584 59.48 8.18 -26.60
CA ALA A 584 60.10 9.46 -26.24
C ALA A 584 61.12 9.93 -27.31
N SER A 585 61.27 11.25 -27.46
CA SER A 585 62.27 11.89 -28.33
C SER A 585 62.79 13.18 -27.70
N PHE A 586 64.06 13.53 -27.95
CA PHE A 586 64.68 14.75 -27.43
C PHE A 586 65.04 15.71 -28.58
N THR A 587 65.07 17.00 -28.28
CA THR A 587 65.48 18.07 -29.21
C THR A 587 66.47 19.00 -28.53
N SER A 588 67.48 19.49 -29.24
CA SER A 588 68.49 20.42 -28.71
C SER A 588 68.62 21.65 -29.61
N THR A 589 68.87 22.82 -29.02
CA THR A 589 69.12 24.06 -29.76
C THR A 589 70.54 24.19 -30.30
N LEU A 590 71.52 23.48 -29.72
CA LEU A 590 72.92 23.43 -30.14
C LEU A 590 73.47 21.99 -29.98
N GLY A 591 74.50 21.64 -30.75
CA GLY A 591 75.06 20.28 -30.76
C GLY A 591 74.14 19.26 -31.44
N THR A 592 74.51 17.98 -31.38
CA THR A 592 73.76 16.87 -32.00
C THR A 592 73.36 15.83 -30.96
N LEU A 593 72.12 15.35 -30.99
CA LEU A 593 71.60 14.30 -30.09
C LEU A 593 71.62 12.93 -30.75
N GLY A 594 72.04 11.91 -30.01
CA GLY A 594 71.92 10.50 -30.38
C GLY A 594 70.48 9.97 -30.25
N GLY A 595 70.28 8.69 -30.60
CA GLY A 595 68.98 8.02 -30.47
C GLY A 595 68.52 7.89 -29.03
N VAL A 596 67.22 8.09 -28.79
CA VAL A 596 66.60 7.95 -27.45
C VAL A 596 66.16 6.50 -27.23
N SER A 597 66.55 5.91 -26.10
CA SER A 597 66.13 4.55 -25.71
C SER A 597 65.76 4.49 -24.24
N GLU A 598 64.70 3.74 -23.92
CA GLU A 598 64.31 3.45 -22.53
C GLU A 598 65.24 2.37 -21.95
N GLN A 599 65.80 2.61 -20.77
CA GLN A 599 66.69 1.69 -20.06
C GLN A 599 65.95 0.90 -18.96
N GLY A 600 64.62 1.05 -18.88
CA GLY A 600 63.75 0.46 -17.88
C GLY A 600 63.35 1.45 -16.78
N GLY A 601 62.22 1.19 -16.14
CA GLY A 601 61.73 2.02 -15.03
C GLY A 601 61.48 3.48 -15.41
N GLY A 602 61.00 3.76 -16.64
CA GLY A 602 60.65 5.10 -17.10
C GLY A 602 61.85 6.01 -17.35
N VAL A 603 63.07 5.45 -17.44
CA VAL A 603 64.30 6.21 -17.69
C VAL A 603 64.69 6.13 -19.16
N TYR A 604 64.86 7.28 -19.82
CA TYR A 604 65.24 7.40 -21.22
C TYR A 604 66.56 8.16 -21.35
N LEU A 605 67.49 7.63 -22.15
CA LEU A 605 68.82 8.20 -22.33
C LEU A 605 69.07 8.63 -23.77
N ALA A 606 69.84 9.71 -23.94
CA ALA A 606 70.50 10.09 -25.18
C ALA A 606 71.83 10.83 -24.90
N THR A 607 72.74 10.85 -25.87
CA THR A 607 73.99 11.60 -25.77
C THR A 607 73.91 12.88 -26.60
N LEU A 608 74.21 14.03 -26.00
CA LEU A 608 74.43 15.30 -26.68
C LEU A 608 75.92 15.45 -26.97
N THR A 609 76.30 15.70 -28.23
CA THR A 609 77.67 16.00 -28.64
C THR A 609 77.80 17.50 -28.97
N ALA A 610 78.82 18.16 -28.43
CA ALA A 610 79.11 19.56 -28.62
C ALA A 610 79.35 19.91 -30.10
N GLY A 611 78.93 21.10 -30.51
CA GLY A 611 79.35 21.71 -31.76
C GLY A 611 80.56 22.62 -31.56
N ILE A 612 80.90 23.41 -32.58
CA ILE A 612 81.97 24.41 -32.54
C ILE A 612 81.49 25.84 -32.17
N VAL A 613 80.19 25.96 -31.85
CA VAL A 613 79.56 27.26 -31.53
C VAL A 613 79.32 27.31 -30.03
N ALA A 614 80.01 28.24 -29.36
CA ALA A 614 79.77 28.54 -27.95
C ALA A 614 78.36 29.14 -27.73
N GLY A 615 77.71 28.75 -26.65
CA GLY A 615 76.33 29.12 -26.32
C GLY A 615 75.65 28.08 -25.42
N VAL A 616 74.36 28.26 -25.13
CA VAL A 616 73.60 27.32 -24.29
C VAL A 616 72.73 26.41 -25.17
N ALA A 617 72.98 25.10 -25.07
CA ALA A 617 72.11 24.05 -25.62
C ALA A 617 70.95 23.80 -24.65
N ASN A 618 69.71 24.15 -25.06
CA ASN A 618 68.50 23.78 -24.34
C ASN A 618 67.96 22.46 -24.90
N VAL A 619 67.92 21.42 -24.09
CA VAL A 619 67.38 20.10 -24.46
C VAL A 619 65.97 19.95 -23.93
N SER A 620 65.01 19.66 -24.81
CA SER A 620 63.60 19.44 -24.47
C SER A 620 63.16 18.03 -24.85
N ALA A 621 62.17 17.48 -24.14
CA ALA A 621 61.66 16.12 -24.38
C ALA A 621 60.21 16.12 -24.88
N ASN A 622 59.89 15.20 -25.80
CA ASN A 622 58.53 14.90 -26.24
C ASN A 622 58.20 13.43 -25.92
N VAL A 623 56.99 13.17 -25.44
CA VAL A 623 56.51 11.82 -25.06
C VAL A 623 55.15 11.56 -25.69
N GLY A 624 54.99 10.43 -26.39
CA GLY A 624 53.77 10.09 -27.11
C GLY A 624 53.41 11.08 -28.24
N GLY A 625 54.40 11.79 -28.77
CA GLY A 625 54.22 12.80 -29.83
C GLY A 625 53.90 14.21 -29.33
N ASN A 626 53.73 14.42 -28.02
CA ASN A 626 53.46 15.73 -27.42
C ASN A 626 54.67 16.24 -26.64
N ALA A 627 54.84 17.57 -26.56
CA ALA A 627 55.87 18.19 -25.72
C ALA A 627 55.60 17.89 -24.24
N LEU A 628 56.63 17.43 -23.54
CA LEU A 628 56.59 17.26 -22.10
C LEU A 628 57.06 18.56 -21.45
N ASP A 629 56.21 19.18 -20.65
CA ASP A 629 56.47 20.47 -19.98
C ASP A 629 57.39 20.33 -18.76
N VAL A 630 58.53 19.65 -18.96
CA VAL A 630 59.64 19.58 -17.99
C VAL A 630 60.58 20.75 -18.24
N THR A 631 61.27 21.20 -17.19
CA THR A 631 62.33 22.21 -17.36
C THR A 631 63.38 21.67 -18.34
N PRO A 632 63.71 22.40 -19.42
CA PRO A 632 64.72 21.95 -20.37
C PRO A 632 66.07 21.73 -19.67
N ALA A 633 66.75 20.62 -19.98
CA ALA A 633 68.13 20.44 -19.53
C ALA A 633 69.04 21.43 -20.27
N ARG A 634 69.92 22.11 -19.54
CA ARG A 634 70.84 23.10 -20.11
C ARG A 634 72.25 22.55 -20.11
N VAL A 635 72.92 22.66 -21.26
CA VAL A 635 74.35 22.39 -21.39
C VAL A 635 75.01 23.63 -21.97
N THR A 636 75.97 24.21 -21.26
CA THR A 636 76.71 25.40 -21.71
C THR A 636 77.96 24.95 -22.48
N LEU A 637 78.08 25.46 -23.70
CA LEU A 637 79.24 25.31 -24.56
C LEU A 637 80.06 26.60 -24.44
N ASP A 638 81.21 26.58 -23.79
CA ASP A 638 82.02 27.77 -23.53
C ASP A 638 83.14 27.99 -24.56
N SER A 639 83.53 29.26 -24.71
CA SER A 639 84.73 29.69 -25.44
C SER A 639 85.70 30.34 -24.43
N GLU A 640 86.76 29.61 -24.07
CA GLU A 640 87.93 29.95 -23.24
C GLU A 640 87.81 31.05 -22.13
N GLY A 641 88.06 30.62 -20.87
CA GLY A 641 88.97 31.27 -19.91
C GLY A 641 88.54 32.54 -19.13
N ARG A 642 87.85 32.39 -17.98
CA ARG A 642 87.80 33.39 -16.89
C ARG A 642 88.02 32.72 -15.51
N ASP A 643 88.91 33.29 -14.70
CA ASP A 643 89.51 32.66 -13.49
C ASP A 643 88.68 32.82 -12.19
N PHE A 644 87.35 32.91 -12.29
CA PHE A 644 86.45 32.76 -11.13
C PHE A 644 86.08 31.29 -11.01
N ASN A 645 86.24 30.70 -9.83
CA ASN A 645 85.96 29.28 -9.65
C ASN A 645 84.66 29.09 -8.85
N PRO A 646 83.54 28.72 -9.50
CA PRO A 646 82.27 28.47 -8.81
C PRO A 646 82.36 27.32 -7.80
N THR A 647 83.25 26.35 -8.02
CA THR A 647 83.48 25.21 -7.12
C THR A 647 84.21 25.60 -5.83
N ASN A 648 85.09 26.61 -5.89
CA ASN A 648 85.79 27.14 -4.72
C ASN A 648 85.01 28.25 -4.00
N SER A 649 83.93 28.76 -4.62
CA SER A 649 83.06 29.78 -4.03
C SER A 649 81.83 29.13 -3.39
N THR A 650 81.26 29.75 -2.35
CA THR A 650 80.06 29.22 -1.67
C THR A 650 78.98 30.28 -1.51
N LEU A 651 77.73 29.92 -1.75
CA LEU A 651 76.55 30.78 -1.52
C LEU A 651 75.60 30.06 -0.58
N VAL A 652 75.36 30.64 0.59
CA VAL A 652 74.50 30.06 1.64
C VAL A 652 73.50 31.08 2.15
N ALA A 653 72.40 30.60 2.71
CA ALA A 653 71.42 31.43 3.38
C ALA A 653 71.07 30.84 4.75
N ALA A 654 70.89 31.69 5.76
CA ALA A 654 70.51 31.28 7.11
C ALA A 654 69.58 32.32 7.78
N PRO A 655 68.43 31.92 8.34
CA PRO A 655 67.82 30.57 8.25
C PRO A 655 67.41 30.20 6.81
N ASP A 656 67.38 28.90 6.50
CA ASP A 656 66.97 28.34 5.19
C ASP A 656 65.45 28.12 5.07
N ASN A 657 64.70 28.50 6.11
CA ASN A 657 63.25 28.42 6.18
C ASN A 657 62.69 29.65 6.94
N ILE A 658 61.78 30.39 6.31
CA ILE A 658 61.12 31.60 6.84
C ILE A 658 59.63 31.62 6.47
N GLU A 659 58.79 32.38 7.16
CA GLU A 659 57.36 32.47 6.83
C GLU A 659 57.11 33.51 5.70
N ALA A 660 56.19 33.21 4.77
CA ALA A 660 55.76 34.17 3.75
C ALA A 660 54.81 35.24 4.33
N ASN A 661 55.23 35.92 5.40
CA ASN A 661 54.42 36.87 6.16
C ASN A 661 54.70 38.35 5.83
N GLY A 662 55.57 38.63 4.85
CA GLY A 662 55.97 39.98 4.47
C GLY A 662 57.01 40.64 5.38
N SER A 663 57.52 39.97 6.43
CA SER A 663 58.43 40.57 7.41
C SER A 663 59.60 39.69 7.85
N ASP A 664 59.51 38.35 7.77
CA ASP A 664 60.59 37.46 8.17
C ASP A 664 61.84 37.65 7.30
N THR A 665 63.02 37.40 7.86
CA THR A 665 64.30 37.66 7.17
C THR A 665 65.27 36.48 7.20
N SER A 666 66.06 36.32 6.14
CA SER A 666 67.18 35.39 6.03
C SER A 666 68.44 36.11 5.53
N GLN A 667 69.61 35.80 6.08
CA GLN A 667 70.88 36.38 5.63
C GLN A 667 71.51 35.51 4.54
N VAL A 668 71.80 36.11 3.39
CA VAL A 668 72.51 35.51 2.26
C VAL A 668 73.99 35.88 2.35
N THR A 669 74.86 34.88 2.26
CA THR A 669 76.32 35.02 2.36
C THR A 669 77.01 34.33 1.18
N LEU A 670 77.78 35.10 0.40
CA LEU A 670 78.68 34.60 -0.64
C LEU A 670 80.13 34.65 -0.15
N THR A 671 80.87 33.56 -0.29
CA THR A 671 82.35 33.54 -0.20
C THR A 671 82.92 33.36 -1.60
N LEU A 672 83.59 34.37 -2.14
CA LEU A 672 84.09 34.42 -3.51
C LEU A 672 85.59 34.09 -3.59
N ARG A 673 85.96 33.12 -4.44
CA ARG A 673 87.35 32.65 -4.61
C ARG A 673 87.72 32.39 -6.08
N ASP A 674 89.01 32.53 -6.39
CA ASP A 674 89.59 32.15 -7.68
C ASP A 674 89.88 30.63 -7.77
N SER A 675 90.43 30.18 -8.91
CA SER A 675 90.83 28.78 -9.11
C SER A 675 91.94 28.31 -8.16
N ASN A 676 92.75 29.24 -7.64
CA ASN A 676 93.80 28.99 -6.65
C ASN A 676 93.30 29.03 -5.20
N ASN A 677 91.97 29.12 -5.00
CA ASN A 677 91.29 29.21 -3.71
C ASN A 677 91.62 30.51 -2.95
N THR A 678 92.15 31.53 -3.62
CA THR A 678 92.43 32.86 -3.07
C THR A 678 91.12 33.64 -2.97
N PRO A 679 90.84 34.31 -1.83
CA PRO A 679 89.66 35.15 -1.73
C PRO A 679 89.73 36.38 -2.65
N LEU A 680 88.65 36.65 -3.37
CA LEU A 680 88.54 37.79 -4.28
C LEU A 680 87.79 38.94 -3.60
N THR A 681 88.54 39.99 -3.28
CA THR A 681 88.06 41.19 -2.57
C THR A 681 87.80 42.35 -3.55
N GLY A 682 86.95 43.29 -3.17
CA GLY A 682 86.67 44.51 -3.94
C GLY A 682 85.87 44.31 -5.23
N GLN A 683 85.26 43.14 -5.42
CA GLN A 683 84.48 42.81 -6.62
C GLN A 683 83.06 43.38 -6.54
N ALA A 684 82.49 43.76 -7.69
CA ALA A 684 81.11 44.23 -7.72
C ALA A 684 80.13 43.05 -7.69
N VAL A 685 79.70 42.64 -6.48
CA VAL A 685 78.77 41.53 -6.28
C VAL A 685 77.32 41.99 -6.23
N SER A 686 76.44 41.28 -6.94
CA SER A 686 74.99 41.44 -6.79
C SER A 686 74.28 40.09 -6.63
N PHE A 687 73.23 40.09 -5.81
CA PHE A 687 72.36 38.93 -5.60
C PHE A 687 71.00 39.16 -6.26
N ALA A 688 70.40 38.09 -6.76
CA ALA A 688 69.02 38.05 -7.24
C ALA A 688 68.26 36.93 -6.53
N SER A 689 67.01 37.20 -6.17
CA SER A 689 66.09 36.24 -5.56
C SER A 689 64.87 36.03 -6.46
N SER A 690 64.37 34.80 -6.54
CA SER A 690 63.08 34.50 -7.18
C SER A 690 61.86 34.92 -6.37
N LEU A 691 61.99 35.07 -5.04
CA LEU A 691 60.91 35.47 -4.11
C LEU A 691 61.46 36.34 -2.97
N GLY A 692 60.67 37.28 -2.47
CA GLY A 692 61.11 38.25 -1.45
C GLY A 692 62.00 39.36 -2.01
N THR A 693 62.42 40.28 -1.14
CA THR A 693 63.23 41.45 -1.52
C THR A 693 64.59 41.39 -0.84
N LEU A 694 65.66 41.57 -1.62
CA LEU A 694 67.04 41.62 -1.12
C LEU A 694 67.47 43.06 -0.79
N GLY A 695 68.13 43.23 0.34
CA GLY A 695 68.82 44.47 0.71
C GLY A 695 70.11 44.69 -0.08
N SER A 696 70.80 45.80 0.20
CA SER A 696 72.10 46.12 -0.40
C SER A 696 73.19 45.10 -0.02
N VAL A 697 74.02 44.71 -0.98
CA VAL A 697 75.17 43.83 -0.75
C VAL A 697 76.32 44.61 -0.11
N SER A 698 76.98 44.02 0.89
CA SER A 698 78.16 44.60 1.54
C SER A 698 79.29 43.58 1.69
N GLU A 699 80.53 43.98 1.41
CA GLU A 699 81.72 43.15 1.64
C GLU A 699 82.16 43.25 3.11
N GLN A 700 82.36 42.12 3.77
CA GLN A 700 82.81 42.02 5.17
C GLN A 700 84.32 41.76 5.29
N GLY A 701 85.03 41.74 4.14
CA GLY A 701 86.45 41.44 4.01
C GLY A 701 86.72 39.96 3.67
N GLY A 702 87.90 39.68 3.10
CA GLY A 702 88.32 38.32 2.77
C GLY A 702 87.43 37.62 1.72
N GLY A 703 86.86 38.39 0.78
CA GLY A 703 86.01 37.88 -0.30
C GLY A 703 84.62 37.44 0.14
N VAL A 704 84.16 37.87 1.33
CA VAL A 704 82.83 37.53 1.85
C VAL A 704 81.86 38.71 1.63
N TYR A 705 80.74 38.45 0.96
CA TYR A 705 79.70 39.41 0.63
C TYR A 705 78.37 38.97 1.24
N ILE A 706 77.66 39.88 1.90
CA ILE A 706 76.39 39.58 2.58
C ILE A 706 75.25 40.50 2.14
N ALA A 707 74.02 39.99 2.18
CA ALA A 707 72.78 40.77 2.09
C ALA A 707 71.65 40.09 2.89
N THR A 708 70.61 40.85 3.24
CA THR A 708 69.42 40.32 3.91
C THR A 708 68.29 40.16 2.90
N LEU A 709 67.68 38.97 2.84
CA LEU A 709 66.40 38.73 2.17
C LEU A 709 65.26 38.96 3.17
N THR A 710 64.26 39.78 2.80
CA THR A 710 62.98 39.91 3.50
C THR A 710 61.90 39.14 2.73
N ALA A 711 61.13 38.30 3.42
CA ALA A 711 60.06 37.48 2.84
C ALA A 711 58.93 38.35 2.26
N GLY A 712 58.34 37.89 1.15
CA GLY A 712 57.08 38.43 0.63
C GLY A 712 55.86 37.68 1.19
N THR A 713 54.71 37.79 0.53
CA THR A 713 53.47 37.06 0.88
C THR A 713 53.20 35.83 0.00
N VAL A 714 54.09 35.55 -0.96
CA VAL A 714 53.99 34.40 -1.87
C VAL A 714 54.86 33.28 -1.33
N ALA A 715 54.25 32.15 -0.99
CA ALA A 715 54.94 30.96 -0.54
C ALA A 715 55.61 30.22 -1.70
N GLY A 716 56.71 29.52 -1.41
CA GLY A 716 57.52 28.81 -2.40
C GLY A 716 58.99 28.81 -2.02
N ILE A 717 59.85 28.36 -2.93
CA ILE A 717 61.30 28.35 -2.68
C ILE A 717 61.92 29.60 -3.33
N ALA A 718 62.47 30.49 -2.50
CA ALA A 718 63.33 31.58 -2.96
C ALA A 718 64.69 30.99 -3.34
N SER A 719 65.00 30.98 -4.64
CA SER A 719 66.30 30.60 -5.17
C SER A 719 67.15 31.85 -5.32
N ILE A 720 68.34 31.85 -4.70
CA ILE A 720 69.27 32.98 -4.67
C ILE A 720 70.46 32.70 -5.57
N SER A 721 70.73 33.58 -6.52
CA SER A 721 71.89 33.53 -7.41
C SER A 721 72.81 34.74 -7.19
N ALA A 722 74.11 34.57 -7.46
CA ALA A 722 75.12 35.63 -7.37
C ALA A 722 75.75 35.94 -8.74
N SER A 723 76.05 37.22 -8.96
CA SER A 723 76.85 37.70 -10.09
C SER A 723 78.00 38.58 -9.58
N VAL A 724 79.11 38.56 -10.32
CA VAL A 724 80.34 39.32 -10.05
C VAL A 724 80.67 40.15 -11.29
N ASP A 725 80.86 41.45 -11.13
CA ASP A 725 81.10 42.43 -12.21
C ASP A 725 80.07 42.34 -13.35
N GLY A 726 78.81 42.07 -12.97
CA GLY A 726 77.70 41.94 -13.92
C GLY A 726 77.60 40.58 -14.64
N ASN A 727 78.50 39.62 -14.36
CA ASN A 727 78.46 38.28 -14.94
C ASN A 727 78.01 37.22 -13.91
N PRO A 728 77.16 36.24 -14.26
CA PRO A 728 76.77 35.16 -13.35
C PRO A 728 77.96 34.34 -12.86
N LEU A 729 78.04 34.07 -11.55
CA LEU A 729 79.17 33.35 -10.95
C LEU A 729 79.13 31.83 -11.20
N GLY A 730 77.94 31.26 -11.41
CA GLY A 730 77.77 29.81 -11.58
C GLY A 730 77.87 28.98 -10.29
N VAL A 731 77.90 29.61 -9.12
CA VAL A 731 77.84 28.93 -7.80
C VAL A 731 76.45 28.30 -7.58
N THR A 732 76.39 27.17 -6.87
CA THR A 732 75.13 26.52 -6.49
C THR A 732 74.21 27.52 -5.78
N PRO A 733 72.97 27.73 -6.25
CA PRO A 733 72.04 28.67 -5.63
C PRO A 733 71.74 28.33 -4.16
N ALA A 734 71.71 29.33 -3.29
CA ALA A 734 71.14 29.16 -1.95
C ALA A 734 69.61 29.10 -2.06
N ARG A 735 68.97 28.21 -1.30
CA ARG A 735 67.52 28.03 -1.31
C ARG A 735 66.95 28.36 0.06
N ILE A 736 65.92 29.20 0.09
CA ILE A 736 65.16 29.51 1.30
C ILE A 736 63.71 29.11 1.05
N THR A 737 63.14 28.30 1.93
CA THR A 737 61.73 27.90 1.84
C THR A 737 60.86 28.94 2.52
N LEU A 738 59.93 29.55 1.78
CA LEU A 738 58.90 30.45 2.27
C LEU A 738 57.58 29.66 2.42
N ASN A 739 57.15 29.38 3.65
CA ASN A 739 55.94 28.58 3.89
C ASN A 739 54.65 29.40 3.77
N THR A 740 53.55 28.76 3.35
CA THR A 740 52.20 29.38 3.32
C THR A 740 51.64 29.58 4.73
N THR A 741 50.78 30.60 4.88
CA THR A 741 49.96 30.80 6.10
C THR A 741 48.70 29.92 6.13
N ASN A 742 48.60 28.86 5.31
CA ASN A 742 47.36 28.11 5.11
C ASN A 742 46.99 27.29 6.35
N ARG A 743 46.15 27.87 7.20
CA ARG A 743 45.47 27.19 8.32
C ARG A 743 44.20 26.56 7.77
N SER A 744 44.14 25.23 7.73
CA SER A 744 42.99 24.49 7.20
C SER A 744 41.78 24.56 8.14
N PRO A 745 40.54 24.61 7.61
CA PRO A 745 39.32 24.50 8.41
C PRO A 745 39.22 23.19 9.20
N SER A 746 38.75 23.26 10.43
CA SER A 746 38.42 22.11 11.29
C SER A 746 36.94 21.74 11.17
N LEU A 747 36.67 20.46 10.92
CA LEU A 747 35.32 19.91 10.85
C LEU A 747 34.63 19.86 12.22
N THR A 748 35.41 19.79 13.31
CA THR A 748 34.90 19.64 14.67
C THR A 748 34.71 20.98 15.38
N ASP A 749 35.53 21.97 15.03
CA ASP A 749 35.49 23.29 15.67
C ASP A 749 34.69 24.32 14.86
N SER A 750 34.39 24.00 13.60
CA SER A 750 33.47 24.79 12.77
C SER A 750 32.03 24.31 12.94
N THR A 751 31.07 25.24 12.95
CA THR A 751 29.64 24.91 13.12
C THR A 751 28.79 25.59 12.05
N LEU A 752 27.80 24.87 11.52
CA LEU A 752 26.81 25.39 10.60
C LEU A 752 25.42 25.23 11.22
N VAL A 753 24.73 26.35 11.43
CA VAL A 753 23.41 26.38 12.07
C VAL A 753 22.45 27.25 11.28
N ALA A 754 21.14 27.03 11.46
CA ALA A 754 20.09 27.85 10.87
C ALA A 754 19.05 28.20 11.95
N ALA A 755 18.60 29.45 11.99
CA ALA A 755 17.62 29.92 12.97
C ALA A 755 16.65 30.96 12.36
N PRO A 756 15.32 30.79 12.51
CA PRO A 756 14.64 29.61 13.09
C PRO A 756 14.84 28.34 12.26
N ASP A 757 14.70 27.18 12.91
CA ASP A 757 14.79 25.85 12.28
C ASP A 757 13.45 25.39 11.68
N ASN A 758 12.39 26.20 11.81
CA ASN A 758 11.07 25.96 11.22
C ASN A 758 10.56 27.24 10.54
N ILE A 759 10.15 27.13 9.28
CA ILE A 759 9.58 28.22 8.47
C ILE A 759 8.43 27.71 7.60
N GLU A 760 7.46 28.54 7.19
CA GLU A 760 6.38 28.10 6.29
C GLU A 760 6.79 28.17 4.81
N ALA A 761 6.26 27.26 3.99
CA ALA A 761 6.38 27.22 2.52
C ALA A 761 5.57 28.35 1.83
N ASN A 762 5.76 29.59 2.24
CA ASN A 762 4.97 30.75 1.81
C ASN A 762 5.72 31.71 0.86
N GLY A 763 6.92 31.32 0.41
CA GLY A 763 7.75 32.15 -0.48
C GLY A 763 8.40 33.37 0.18
N SER A 764 8.24 33.57 1.50
CA SER A 764 8.63 34.81 2.18
C SER A 764 9.24 34.63 3.57
N ASP A 765 8.96 33.53 4.28
CA ASP A 765 9.59 33.25 5.56
C ASP A 765 11.08 33.05 5.41
N THR A 766 11.83 33.49 6.42
CA THR A 766 13.29 33.49 6.36
C THR A 766 13.90 32.78 7.56
N SER A 767 15.03 32.10 7.32
CA SER A 767 15.92 31.55 8.34
C SER A 767 17.33 32.06 8.11
N GLN A 768 18.01 32.52 9.15
CA GLN A 768 19.41 32.95 9.06
C GLN A 768 20.31 31.73 9.19
N VAL A 769 21.10 31.47 8.14
CA VAL A 769 22.16 30.46 8.13
C VAL A 769 23.45 31.11 8.63
N THR A 770 24.08 30.50 9.62
CA THR A 770 25.33 30.98 10.23
C THR A 770 26.37 29.87 10.21
N LEU A 771 27.51 30.13 9.57
CA LEU A 771 28.72 29.32 9.67
C LEU A 771 29.72 30.02 10.59
N THR A 772 30.16 29.34 11.66
CA THR A 772 31.33 29.73 12.43
C THR A 772 32.50 28.88 11.95
N LEU A 773 33.50 29.49 11.30
CA LEU A 773 34.63 28.82 10.66
C LEU A 773 35.90 28.95 11.50
N ARG A 774 36.48 27.81 11.88
CA ARG A 774 37.67 27.74 12.75
C ARG A 774 38.68 26.72 12.24
N ASP A 775 39.95 26.90 12.57
CA ASP A 775 40.98 25.88 12.38
C ASP A 775 41.00 24.86 13.53
N SER A 776 41.90 23.87 13.45
CA SER A 776 42.05 22.82 14.48
C SER A 776 42.57 23.33 15.83
N ASN A 777 43.01 24.59 15.90
CA ASN A 777 43.41 25.26 17.13
C ASN A 777 42.30 26.19 17.66
N ASN A 778 41.06 26.00 17.18
CA ASN A 778 39.88 26.79 17.52
C ASN A 778 40.04 28.29 17.18
N THR A 779 40.99 28.64 16.31
CA THR A 779 41.25 30.02 15.88
C THR A 779 40.29 30.37 14.73
N PRO A 780 39.63 31.54 14.75
CA PRO A 780 38.79 31.97 13.65
C PRO A 780 39.52 32.08 12.31
N LEU A 781 38.90 31.56 11.24
CA LEU A 781 39.38 31.72 9.87
C LEU A 781 38.60 32.83 9.17
N THR A 782 39.21 34.02 9.10
CA THR A 782 38.63 35.22 8.49
C THR A 782 39.01 35.36 7.02
N GLY A 783 38.22 36.08 6.24
CA GLY A 783 38.52 36.44 4.84
C GLY A 783 38.44 35.28 3.84
N GLN A 784 37.79 34.17 4.20
CA GLN A 784 37.65 33.00 3.34
C GLN A 784 36.48 33.16 2.36
N ALA A 785 36.56 32.58 1.15
CA ALA A 785 35.46 32.61 0.20
C ALA A 785 34.43 31.51 0.52
N VAL A 786 33.41 31.87 1.32
CA VAL A 786 32.35 30.93 1.76
C VAL A 786 31.13 30.99 0.84
N SER A 787 30.60 29.83 0.46
CA SER A 787 29.29 29.70 -0.19
C SER A 787 28.42 28.65 0.50
N PHE A 788 27.10 28.88 0.51
CA PHE A 788 26.11 27.92 1.00
C PHE A 788 25.27 27.36 -0.14
N ALA A 789 24.80 26.13 0.02
CA ALA A 789 23.82 25.50 -0.84
C ALA A 789 22.66 24.97 0.00
N SER A 790 21.43 25.02 -0.53
CA SER A 790 20.25 24.47 0.14
C SER A 790 19.42 23.61 -0.81
N SER A 791 18.82 22.54 -0.29
CA SER A 791 17.92 21.68 -1.06
C SER A 791 16.52 22.27 -1.31
N LEU A 792 16.11 23.27 -0.52
CA LEU A 792 14.82 23.96 -0.64
C LEU A 792 14.98 25.45 -0.33
N GLY A 793 14.17 26.28 -0.98
CA GLY A 793 14.25 27.74 -0.83
C GLY A 793 15.42 28.34 -1.59
N THR A 794 15.71 29.62 -1.31
CA THR A 794 16.79 30.36 -1.95
C THR A 794 17.67 31.03 -0.91
N LEU A 795 18.98 30.99 -1.11
CA LEU A 795 19.95 31.63 -0.23
C LEU A 795 20.35 32.99 -0.79
N GLY A 796 20.38 34.00 0.08
CA GLY A 796 20.98 35.30 -0.22
C GLY A 796 22.52 35.23 -0.30
N SER A 797 23.15 36.37 -0.57
CA SER A 797 24.61 36.49 -0.56
C SER A 797 25.19 36.19 0.83
N VAL A 798 26.30 35.46 0.87
CA VAL A 798 27.07 35.22 2.10
C VAL A 798 27.86 36.48 2.47
N SER A 799 27.85 36.84 3.75
CA SER A 799 28.63 37.97 4.29
C SER A 799 29.36 37.57 5.57
N GLU A 800 30.65 37.94 5.69
CA GLU A 800 31.40 37.75 6.92
C GLU A 800 31.09 38.90 7.92
N GLN A 801 30.74 38.56 9.15
CA GLN A 801 30.44 39.49 10.24
C GLN A 801 31.67 39.79 11.13
N GLY A 802 32.84 39.26 10.75
CA GLY A 802 34.09 39.27 11.50
C GLY A 802 34.24 38.04 12.40
N GLY A 803 35.47 37.75 12.81
CA GLY A 803 35.78 36.62 13.71
C GLY A 803 35.43 35.25 13.12
N GLY A 804 35.52 35.08 11.80
CA GLY A 804 35.26 33.81 11.11
C GLY A 804 33.78 33.41 11.06
N VAL A 805 32.86 34.36 11.27
CA VAL A 805 31.41 34.11 11.23
C VAL A 805 30.84 34.60 9.90
N TYR A 806 30.23 33.69 9.14
CA TYR A 806 29.64 33.93 7.83
C TYR A 806 28.13 33.70 7.89
N ILE A 807 27.34 34.67 7.42
CA ILE A 807 25.88 34.58 7.44
C ILE A 807 25.26 34.70 6.05
N ALA A 808 24.14 34.04 5.83
CA ALA A 808 23.23 34.27 4.72
C ALA A 808 21.79 34.08 5.18
N THR A 809 20.84 34.65 4.43
CA THR A 809 19.41 34.44 4.69
C THR A 809 18.87 33.40 3.73
N LEU A 810 18.34 32.29 4.25
CA LEU A 810 17.49 31.37 3.52
C LEU A 810 16.08 31.97 3.47
N THR A 811 15.52 32.12 2.27
CA THR A 811 14.10 32.46 2.05
C THR A 811 13.36 31.22 1.59
N ALA A 812 12.26 30.87 2.27
CA ALA A 812 11.43 29.72 1.94
C ALA A 812 10.93 29.77 0.50
N GLY A 813 10.81 28.60 -0.14
CA GLY A 813 10.05 28.45 -1.38
C GLY A 813 8.56 28.27 -1.10
N THR A 814 7.84 27.69 -2.07
CA THR A 814 6.42 27.34 -1.96
C THR A 814 6.18 25.83 -1.84
N VAL A 815 7.20 25.06 -1.48
CA VAL A 815 7.15 23.60 -1.36
C VAL A 815 7.59 23.21 0.04
N ALA A 816 6.79 22.41 0.73
CA ALA A 816 7.10 21.90 2.06
C ALA A 816 8.12 20.74 2.01
N GLY A 817 8.95 20.61 3.04
CA GLY A 817 9.97 19.57 3.17
C GLY A 817 11.14 19.99 4.08
N ILE A 818 12.23 19.24 4.06
CA ILE A 818 13.43 19.56 4.85
C ILE A 818 14.48 20.21 3.94
N ALA A 819 14.82 21.47 4.24
CA ALA A 819 15.93 22.17 3.62
C ALA A 819 17.24 21.74 4.29
N SER A 820 18.05 20.95 3.59
CA SER A 820 19.41 20.59 4.01
C SER A 820 20.39 21.63 3.47
N ILE A 821 21.15 22.26 4.36
CA ILE A 821 22.08 23.34 4.03
C ILE A 821 23.51 22.87 4.23
N SER A 822 24.34 23.02 3.20
CA SER A 822 25.78 22.74 3.24
C SER A 822 26.60 24.01 2.98
N ALA A 823 27.87 23.95 3.36
CA ALA A 823 28.83 25.04 3.15
C ALA A 823 30.06 24.54 2.39
N SER A 824 30.67 25.43 1.60
CA SER A 824 31.97 25.25 0.97
C SER A 824 32.85 26.47 1.22
N VAL A 825 34.16 26.25 1.30
CA VAL A 825 35.19 27.26 1.52
C VAL A 825 36.19 27.18 0.36
N ASP A 826 36.42 28.29 -0.32
CA ASP A 826 37.28 28.42 -1.50
C ASP A 826 36.95 27.39 -2.60
N GLY A 827 35.65 27.10 -2.76
CA GLY A 827 35.14 26.12 -3.73
C GLY A 827 35.16 24.66 -3.28
N ASN A 828 35.73 24.36 -2.11
CA ASN A 828 35.80 23.00 -1.57
C ASN A 828 34.69 22.75 -0.51
N PRO A 829 33.94 21.64 -0.58
CA PRO A 829 32.93 21.31 0.44
C PRO A 829 33.56 21.22 1.84
N LEU A 830 32.99 21.93 2.81
CA LEU A 830 33.54 22.02 4.16
C LEU A 830 33.26 20.77 4.99
N GLY A 831 32.31 19.90 4.64
CA GLY A 831 32.09 18.62 5.33
C GLY A 831 31.59 18.69 6.79
N VAL A 832 31.25 19.88 7.30
CA VAL A 832 30.55 20.06 8.58
C VAL A 832 29.14 19.44 8.54
N THR A 833 28.59 19.08 9.71
CA THR A 833 27.20 18.61 9.81
C THR A 833 26.26 19.63 9.14
N PRO A 834 25.42 19.22 8.18
CA PRO A 834 24.49 20.13 7.51
C PRO A 834 23.51 20.76 8.51
N ALA A 835 23.26 22.06 8.37
CA ALA A 835 22.13 22.68 9.06
C ALA A 835 20.82 22.22 8.37
N THR A 836 19.76 22.06 9.16
CA THR A 836 18.44 21.72 8.60
C THR A 836 17.41 22.76 9.01
N VAL A 837 16.52 23.09 8.07
CA VAL A 837 15.33 23.90 8.32
C VAL A 837 14.12 23.12 7.84
N ASN A 838 13.16 22.88 8.71
CA ASN A 838 11.89 22.26 8.40
C ASN A 838 10.96 23.30 7.78
N VAL A 839 10.72 23.17 6.47
CA VAL A 839 9.80 24.02 5.72
C VAL A 839 8.41 23.38 5.79
N VAL A 840 7.58 23.87 6.71
CA VAL A 840 6.24 23.30 6.96
C VAL A 840 5.23 23.80 5.93
N PRO A 841 4.13 23.05 5.68
CA PRO A 841 3.05 23.50 4.84
C PRO A 841 2.51 24.87 5.25
N ALA A 842 2.31 25.76 4.28
CA ALA A 842 1.81 27.09 4.55
C ALA A 842 0.31 27.08 4.92
N SER A 843 -0.06 27.85 5.93
CA SER A 843 -1.46 28.02 6.33
C SER A 843 -2.24 28.82 5.28
N VAL A 844 -3.40 28.30 4.82
CA VAL A 844 -4.18 28.90 3.72
C VAL A 844 -5.66 29.07 4.03
N ASN A 845 -6.28 30.07 3.41
CA ASN A 845 -7.73 30.16 3.26
C ASN A 845 -8.11 29.54 1.92
N LEU A 846 -8.96 28.52 1.94
CA LEU A 846 -9.51 27.90 0.74
C LEU A 846 -10.87 28.49 0.41
N THR A 847 -11.07 28.80 -0.87
CA THR A 847 -12.36 29.14 -1.46
C THR A 847 -12.67 28.16 -2.57
N ILE A 848 -13.92 27.71 -2.64
CA ILE A 848 -14.40 26.82 -3.71
C ILE A 848 -15.44 27.60 -4.52
N SER A 849 -15.32 27.53 -5.84
CA SER A 849 -16.32 28.02 -6.77
C SER A 849 -16.66 26.92 -7.77
N VAL A 850 -17.91 26.90 -8.23
CA VAL A 850 -18.40 25.95 -9.22
C VAL A 850 -19.15 26.69 -10.31
N ASP A 851 -19.07 26.21 -11.54
CA ASP A 851 -19.83 26.79 -12.65
C ASP A 851 -21.35 26.59 -12.45
N ASN A 852 -21.75 25.43 -11.92
CA ASN A 852 -23.09 25.17 -11.41
C ASN A 852 -23.05 24.04 -10.38
N ALA A 853 -23.62 24.26 -9.20
CA ALA A 853 -23.66 23.24 -8.13
C ALA A 853 -24.62 22.08 -8.41
N ARG A 854 -25.52 22.21 -9.39
CA ARG A 854 -26.53 21.20 -9.75
C ARG A 854 -26.54 20.95 -11.25
N LYS A 855 -26.15 19.73 -11.65
CA LYS A 855 -26.21 19.27 -13.04
C LYS A 855 -26.86 17.89 -13.13
N ASN A 856 -26.97 17.32 -14.32
CA ASN A 856 -27.49 15.98 -14.52
C ASN A 856 -26.35 14.97 -14.58
N ILE A 857 -26.61 13.72 -14.19
CA ILE A 857 -25.66 12.62 -14.40
C ILE A 857 -25.25 12.56 -15.88
N GLY A 858 -23.95 12.39 -16.12
CA GLY A 858 -23.33 12.45 -17.45
C GLY A 858 -22.84 13.84 -17.86
N GLN A 859 -23.15 14.89 -17.09
CA GLN A 859 -22.56 16.22 -17.26
C GLN A 859 -21.43 16.44 -16.25
N THR A 860 -20.61 17.47 -16.51
CA THR A 860 -19.45 17.84 -15.68
C THR A 860 -19.71 19.14 -14.95
N ILE A 861 -19.46 19.17 -13.64
CA ILE A 861 -19.34 20.41 -12.85
C ILE A 861 -17.86 20.80 -12.82
N ASN A 862 -17.53 22.02 -13.22
CA ASN A 862 -16.16 22.53 -13.10
C ASN A 862 -16.00 23.16 -11.71
N LEU A 863 -15.21 22.52 -10.85
CA LEU A 863 -14.94 22.97 -9.49
C LEU A 863 -13.54 23.59 -9.43
N THR A 864 -13.47 24.84 -9.01
CA THR A 864 -12.21 25.58 -8.82
C THR A 864 -11.96 25.81 -7.34
N VAL A 865 -10.85 25.28 -6.84
CA VAL A 865 -10.31 25.58 -5.50
C VAL A 865 -9.26 26.67 -5.65
N ALA A 866 -9.45 27.79 -4.96
CA ALA A 866 -8.48 28.88 -4.88
C ALA A 866 -7.92 28.97 -3.45
N ALA A 867 -6.59 28.91 -3.34
CA ALA A 867 -5.87 28.99 -2.08
C ALA A 867 -5.18 30.36 -1.94
N ARG A 868 -5.31 30.97 -0.76
CA ARG A 868 -4.60 32.20 -0.39
C ARG A 868 -3.87 32.02 0.92
N TYR A 869 -2.64 32.48 1.03
CA TYR A 869 -1.91 32.45 2.30
C TYR A 869 -2.66 33.27 3.36
N LYS A 870 -2.88 32.71 4.55
CA LYS A 870 -3.64 33.41 5.62
C LYS A 870 -2.99 34.74 6.03
N ARG A 871 -1.65 34.77 6.04
CA ARG A 871 -0.88 35.92 6.51
C ARG A 871 -0.89 37.10 5.52
N THR A 872 -0.74 36.82 4.23
CA THR A 872 -0.54 37.86 3.20
C THR A 872 -1.75 38.05 2.30
N ASN A 873 -2.71 37.12 2.32
CA ASN A 873 -3.85 37.04 1.40
C ASN A 873 -3.47 36.94 -0.10
N ALA A 874 -2.19 36.74 -0.40
CA ALA A 874 -1.69 36.47 -1.75
C ALA A 874 -2.09 35.05 -2.19
N MET A 875 -2.17 34.83 -3.50
CA MET A 875 -2.45 33.50 -4.07
C MET A 875 -1.34 32.53 -3.69
N ALA A 876 -1.72 31.33 -3.25
CA ALA A 876 -0.81 30.31 -2.76
C ALA A 876 -0.64 29.21 -3.81
N PRO A 877 0.44 29.22 -4.61
CA PRO A 877 0.74 28.16 -5.56
C PRO A 877 1.29 26.91 -4.85
N ASN A 878 1.26 25.78 -5.55
CA ASN A 878 1.84 24.50 -5.12
C ASN A 878 1.23 23.92 -3.83
N ILE A 879 0.05 24.37 -3.41
CA ILE A 879 -0.66 23.84 -2.26
C ILE A 879 -1.25 22.49 -2.62
N LYS A 880 -0.78 21.42 -1.96
CA LYS A 880 -1.30 20.08 -2.17
C LYS A 880 -2.72 19.95 -1.62
N LEU A 881 -3.64 19.43 -2.44
CA LEU A 881 -5.05 19.25 -2.15
C LEU A 881 -5.46 17.79 -2.25
N THR A 882 -6.31 17.36 -1.33
CA THR A 882 -7.05 16.10 -1.35
C THR A 882 -8.56 16.36 -1.22
N PHE A 883 -9.38 15.37 -1.58
CA PHE A 883 -10.83 15.49 -1.49
C PHE A 883 -11.44 14.34 -0.68
N GLU A 884 -12.51 14.64 0.06
CA GLU A 884 -13.30 13.65 0.80
C GLU A 884 -14.78 14.06 0.86
N PRO A 885 -15.74 13.12 0.78
CA PRO A 885 -17.15 13.41 0.99
C PRO A 885 -17.43 13.53 2.48
N VAL A 886 -18.18 14.56 2.84
CA VAL A 886 -18.61 14.83 4.21
C VAL A 886 -20.00 14.25 4.45
N SER A 887 -20.89 14.38 3.45
CA SER A 887 -22.24 13.83 3.50
C SER A 887 -22.73 13.51 2.10
N VAL A 888 -23.51 12.43 1.98
CA VAL A 888 -24.23 12.06 0.76
C VAL A 888 -25.68 11.85 1.15
N VAL A 889 -26.59 12.69 0.64
CA VAL A 889 -28.01 12.70 1.03
C VAL A 889 -28.91 12.73 -0.20
N ASN A 890 -30.09 12.14 -0.09
CA ASN A 890 -31.14 12.32 -1.10
C ASN A 890 -31.82 13.69 -0.95
N ARG A 891 -32.84 13.97 -1.76
CA ARG A 891 -33.54 15.27 -1.76
C ARG A 891 -34.29 15.56 -0.45
N GLN A 892 -34.62 14.51 0.30
CA GLN A 892 -35.28 14.57 1.60
C GLN A 892 -34.29 14.61 2.78
N ASN A 893 -33.01 14.88 2.52
CA ASN A 893 -31.94 14.93 3.50
C ASN A 893 -31.69 13.59 4.25
N ILE A 894 -32.09 12.47 3.64
CA ILE A 894 -31.83 11.13 4.16
C ILE A 894 -30.47 10.67 3.64
N ALA A 895 -29.61 10.19 4.54
CA ALA A 895 -28.28 9.72 4.18
C ALA A 895 -28.35 8.53 3.21
N MET A 896 -27.69 8.69 2.05
CA MET A 896 -27.62 7.69 0.99
C MET A 896 -26.22 7.09 0.96
N SER A 897 -26.17 5.77 0.96
CA SER A 897 -24.92 5.04 1.09
C SER A 897 -24.68 4.03 -0.03
N ASN A 898 -25.56 4.05 -1.03
CA ASN A 898 -25.61 3.22 -2.22
C ASN A 898 -25.46 4.06 -3.52
N SER A 899 -25.14 5.34 -3.43
CA SER A 899 -24.77 6.16 -4.61
C SER A 899 -23.36 5.85 -5.06
N GLY A 900 -23.08 5.99 -6.36
CA GLY A 900 -21.72 5.97 -6.89
C GLY A 900 -20.82 7.00 -6.22
N LEU A 901 -19.51 6.75 -6.25
CA LEU A 901 -18.52 7.73 -5.78
C LEU A 901 -18.39 8.85 -6.81
N LEU A 902 -18.36 10.10 -6.34
CA LEU A 902 -17.98 11.23 -7.18
C LEU A 902 -16.60 10.99 -7.80
N GLN A 903 -16.48 11.37 -9.07
CA GLN A 903 -15.24 11.34 -9.79
C GLN A 903 -14.66 12.75 -9.94
N VAL A 904 -13.38 12.87 -9.64
CA VAL A 904 -12.56 14.07 -9.76
C VAL A 904 -11.55 13.80 -10.85
N ALA A 905 -11.58 14.57 -11.94
CA ALA A 905 -10.70 14.36 -13.09
C ALA A 905 -10.75 12.93 -13.69
N GLY A 906 -11.94 12.29 -13.65
CA GLY A 906 -12.16 10.96 -14.23
C GLY A 906 -11.70 9.78 -13.35
N ALA A 907 -11.29 10.04 -12.10
CA ALA A 907 -10.98 9.01 -11.11
C ALA A 907 -11.81 9.23 -9.83
N ASN A 908 -11.96 8.21 -8.98
CA ASN A 908 -12.67 8.37 -7.70
C ASN A 908 -12.01 9.45 -6.84
N TYR A 909 -12.81 10.30 -6.18
CA TYR A 909 -12.30 11.45 -5.41
C TYR A 909 -11.15 11.11 -4.44
N ASN A 910 -11.16 9.90 -3.84
CA ASN A 910 -10.19 9.46 -2.83
C ASN A 910 -8.81 9.06 -3.41
N SER A 911 -8.73 8.91 -4.73
CA SER A 911 -7.49 8.62 -5.45
C SER A 911 -6.83 9.88 -6.00
N PHE A 912 -7.54 11.01 -5.99
CA PHE A 912 -7.03 12.26 -6.53
C PHE A 912 -6.10 12.96 -5.55
N THR A 913 -4.93 13.36 -6.06
CA THR A 913 -4.07 14.36 -5.42
C THR A 913 -3.69 15.39 -6.48
N GLY A 914 -3.73 16.67 -6.12
CA GLY A 914 -3.37 17.76 -7.03
C GLY A 914 -2.72 18.90 -6.28
N VAL A 915 -2.14 19.84 -7.00
CA VAL A 915 -1.55 21.06 -6.44
C VAL A 915 -2.16 22.29 -7.12
N THR A 916 -2.27 23.40 -6.40
CA THR A 916 -2.65 24.68 -7.02
C THR A 916 -1.58 25.15 -8.02
N GLY A 917 -2.02 25.72 -9.13
CA GLY A 917 -1.15 26.29 -10.15
C GLY A 917 -0.44 27.57 -9.69
N ALA A 918 0.32 28.19 -10.60
CA ALA A 918 1.04 29.45 -10.32
C ALA A 918 0.11 30.61 -9.93
N ASP A 919 -1.16 30.56 -10.36
CA ASP A 919 -2.21 31.51 -9.99
C ASP A 919 -2.87 31.19 -8.65
N GLY A 920 -2.43 30.14 -7.94
CA GLY A 920 -3.00 29.65 -6.69
C GLY A 920 -4.35 28.96 -6.82
N GLN A 921 -4.72 28.51 -8.02
CA GLN A 921 -5.99 27.83 -8.28
C GLN A 921 -5.79 26.42 -8.82
N LEU A 922 -6.77 25.54 -8.56
CA LEU A 922 -6.88 24.22 -9.15
C LEU A 922 -8.32 24.02 -9.64
N THR A 923 -8.50 23.88 -10.95
CA THR A 923 -9.82 23.63 -11.56
C THR A 923 -9.93 22.18 -12.01
N LEU A 924 -11.00 21.50 -11.56
CA LEU A 924 -11.19 20.07 -11.74
C LEU A 924 -12.58 19.77 -12.29
N PRO A 925 -12.70 18.88 -13.29
CA PRO A 925 -13.97 18.39 -13.73
C PRO A 925 -14.49 17.34 -12.75
N ILE A 926 -15.68 17.57 -12.21
CA ILE A 926 -16.39 16.69 -11.28
C ILE A 926 -17.57 16.03 -12.00
N THR A 927 -17.70 14.71 -11.88
CA THR A 927 -18.80 13.93 -12.45
C THR A 927 -19.32 12.91 -11.45
N ASP A 928 -20.57 12.46 -11.64
CA ASP A 928 -21.14 11.34 -10.89
C ASP A 928 -21.77 10.32 -11.84
N PRO A 929 -20.96 9.60 -12.64
CA PRO A 929 -21.47 8.72 -13.70
C PRO A 929 -22.33 7.56 -13.16
N ASN A 930 -22.11 7.17 -11.91
CA ASN A 930 -22.82 6.08 -11.24
C ASN A 930 -23.74 6.59 -10.13
N GLY A 931 -24.06 7.88 -10.14
CA GLY A 931 -24.94 8.51 -9.16
C GLY A 931 -26.37 8.00 -9.24
N ILE A 932 -27.12 8.16 -8.14
CA ILE A 932 -28.55 7.80 -8.09
C ILE A 932 -29.45 9.00 -7.77
N GLY A 933 -28.95 10.23 -7.95
CA GLY A 933 -29.72 11.45 -7.68
C GLY A 933 -29.52 11.97 -6.26
N VAL A 934 -28.28 12.28 -5.88
CA VAL A 934 -27.92 12.70 -4.51
C VAL A 934 -27.24 14.06 -4.49
N GLN A 935 -27.27 14.71 -3.33
CA GLN A 935 -26.37 15.80 -2.97
C GLN A 935 -25.17 15.23 -2.23
N THR A 936 -23.98 15.49 -2.74
CA THR A 936 -22.71 15.14 -2.11
C THR A 936 -21.99 16.40 -1.68
N VAL A 937 -21.71 16.55 -0.39
CA VAL A 937 -20.84 17.61 0.14
C VAL A 937 -19.41 17.14 0.03
N LEU A 938 -18.62 17.79 -0.83
CA LEU A 938 -17.23 17.48 -1.07
C LEU A 938 -16.34 18.48 -0.33
N ARG A 939 -15.43 17.99 0.51
CA ARG A 939 -14.41 18.78 1.18
C ARG A 939 -13.11 18.75 0.40
N ALA A 940 -12.59 19.92 0.07
CA ALA A 940 -11.19 20.09 -0.36
C ALA A 940 -10.34 20.35 0.90
N LYS A 941 -9.25 19.60 1.07
CA LYS A 941 -8.35 19.73 2.21
C LYS A 941 -6.92 19.98 1.72
N ALA A 942 -6.31 21.05 2.22
CA ALA A 942 -4.90 21.36 1.99
C ALA A 942 -3.99 20.53 2.90
N GLU A 943 -2.73 20.38 2.50
CA GLU A 943 -1.68 19.72 3.31
C GLU A 943 -1.41 20.38 4.66
N SER A 944 -1.72 21.66 4.84
CA SER A 944 -1.72 22.35 6.14
C SER A 944 -2.82 21.84 7.10
N GLY A 945 -3.80 21.12 6.57
CA GLY A 945 -5.01 20.71 7.28
C GLY A 945 -6.18 21.68 7.11
N ASP A 946 -5.98 22.85 6.48
CA ASP A 946 -7.04 23.78 6.14
C ASP A 946 -8.02 23.17 5.12
N TRP A 947 -9.30 23.48 5.22
CA TRP A 947 -10.32 22.85 4.40
C TRP A 947 -11.45 23.80 4.02
N GLN A 948 -12.18 23.45 2.97
CA GLN A 948 -13.42 24.08 2.56
C GLN A 948 -14.36 23.05 1.93
N GLU A 949 -15.67 23.28 2.03
CA GLU A 949 -16.70 22.34 1.56
C GLU A 949 -17.56 22.94 0.45
N GLN A 950 -18.03 22.08 -0.46
CA GLN A 950 -18.97 22.44 -1.53
C GLN A 950 -19.99 21.32 -1.74
N ALA A 951 -21.28 21.66 -1.67
CA ALA A 951 -22.35 20.75 -2.04
C ALA A 951 -22.50 20.66 -3.56
N LEU A 952 -22.55 19.44 -4.08
CA LEU A 952 -22.69 19.13 -5.51
C LEU A 952 -23.86 18.17 -5.71
N ILE A 953 -24.68 18.42 -6.73
CA ILE A 953 -25.88 17.64 -7.04
C ILE A 953 -25.80 17.15 -8.48
N PHE A 954 -25.99 15.84 -8.66
CA PHE A 954 -26.17 15.22 -9.98
C PHE A 954 -27.55 14.57 -10.06
N ASN A 955 -28.45 15.15 -10.85
CA ASN A 955 -29.82 14.66 -11.01
C ASN A 955 -29.85 13.31 -11.76
N VAL A 956 -30.65 12.37 -11.27
CA VAL A 956 -30.93 11.10 -11.93
C VAL A 956 -32.16 11.20 -12.83
N LYS A 957 -32.10 10.55 -14.00
CA LYS A 957 -33.20 10.55 -14.97
C LYS A 957 -34.50 9.97 -14.41
N THR A 958 -34.40 8.96 -13.55
CA THR A 958 -35.54 8.17 -13.08
C THR A 958 -36.30 8.77 -11.90
N SER A 959 -35.97 10.01 -11.52
CA SER A 959 -36.69 10.79 -10.51
C SER A 959 -37.17 12.11 -11.09
N PRO A 960 -38.38 12.58 -10.77
CA PRO A 960 -38.87 13.87 -11.24
C PRO A 960 -38.17 15.03 -10.53
N ASP A 961 -38.13 16.19 -11.19
CA ASP A 961 -37.63 17.41 -10.53
C ASP A 961 -38.73 18.05 -9.65
N SER A 962 -39.14 17.32 -8.62
CA SER A 962 -40.16 17.75 -7.65
C SER A 962 -39.57 17.80 -6.23
N PRO A 963 -39.89 18.82 -5.42
CA PRO A 963 -39.55 18.83 -3.99
C PRO A 963 -40.12 17.64 -3.21
N LEU A 964 -41.15 16.98 -3.74
CA LEU A 964 -41.77 15.79 -3.16
C LEU A 964 -41.08 14.48 -3.58
N ALA A 965 -40.10 14.54 -4.50
CA ALA A 965 -39.32 13.38 -4.91
C ALA A 965 -38.33 12.99 -3.82
N ASN A 966 -38.06 11.69 -3.68
CA ASN A 966 -37.06 11.19 -2.75
C ASN A 966 -35.65 11.57 -3.22
N MET A 967 -35.37 11.46 -4.52
CA MET A 967 -34.05 11.73 -5.09
C MET A 967 -34.01 13.06 -5.88
N TRP A 968 -32.82 13.58 -6.10
CA TRP A 968 -32.58 14.68 -7.02
C TRP A 968 -32.72 14.19 -8.46
N GLY A 969 -33.68 14.72 -9.18
CA GLY A 969 -34.13 14.16 -10.45
C GLY A 969 -34.27 15.18 -11.57
N ASN A 970 -34.33 14.68 -12.81
CA ASN A 970 -34.60 15.45 -14.03
C ASN A 970 -35.43 14.64 -15.05
N MET A 971 -36.36 13.82 -14.57
CA MET A 971 -37.33 13.09 -15.41
C MET A 971 -38.04 14.04 -16.37
N ALA A 972 -38.30 13.59 -17.59
CA ALA A 972 -39.13 14.35 -18.52
C ALA A 972 -40.55 14.50 -17.94
N GLU A 973 -41.03 15.73 -17.76
CA GLU A 973 -42.39 15.96 -17.28
C GLU A 973 -43.45 15.50 -18.28
N THR A 974 -43.13 15.60 -19.57
CA THR A 974 -43.99 15.19 -20.68
C THR A 974 -43.21 14.49 -21.78
N LEU A 975 -43.87 13.58 -22.50
CA LEU A 975 -43.39 13.00 -23.75
C LEU A 975 -44.42 13.24 -24.85
N ALA A 976 -43.98 13.36 -26.10
CA ALA A 976 -44.88 13.61 -27.23
C ALA A 976 -44.75 12.48 -28.27
N ALA A 977 -45.88 11.96 -28.74
CA ALA A 977 -45.91 10.97 -29.81
C ALA A 977 -47.21 11.10 -30.61
N ASN A 978 -47.10 11.08 -31.94
CA ASN A 978 -48.22 11.12 -32.89
C ASN A 978 -49.26 12.23 -32.61
N GLY A 979 -48.78 13.44 -32.25
CA GLY A 979 -49.64 14.60 -31.97
C GLY A 979 -50.22 14.65 -30.55
N ASN A 980 -50.03 13.60 -29.74
CA ASN A 980 -50.46 13.54 -28.35
C ASN A 980 -49.31 13.91 -27.40
N THR A 981 -49.63 14.64 -26.33
CA THR A 981 -48.71 14.93 -25.22
C THR A 981 -49.10 14.12 -24.01
N PHE A 982 -48.15 13.37 -23.47
CA PHE A 982 -48.33 12.44 -22.37
C PHE A 982 -47.63 13.00 -21.14
N LYS A 983 -48.31 13.04 -19.99
CA LYS A 983 -47.74 13.46 -18.72
C LYS A 983 -47.08 12.29 -17.99
N ARG A 984 -45.94 12.54 -17.33
CA ARG A 984 -45.30 11.52 -16.46
C ARG A 984 -46.27 11.01 -15.39
N PRO A 985 -46.06 9.79 -14.87
CA PRO A 985 -46.78 9.30 -13.70
C PRO A 985 -46.64 10.24 -12.50
N TYR A 986 -47.62 10.17 -11.60
CA TYR A 986 -47.63 10.95 -10.36
C TYR A 986 -46.83 10.25 -9.26
N LEU A 987 -46.11 11.03 -8.45
CA LEU A 987 -45.60 10.57 -7.16
C LEU A 987 -46.78 10.36 -6.20
N ALA A 988 -46.63 9.44 -5.24
CA ALA A 988 -47.63 9.25 -4.18
C ALA A 988 -47.82 10.52 -3.34
N GLY A 989 -46.77 11.32 -3.14
CA GLY A 989 -46.88 12.62 -2.48
C GLY A 989 -47.69 13.65 -3.27
N GLU A 990 -47.80 13.50 -4.60
CA GLU A 990 -48.66 14.33 -5.46
C GLU A 990 -50.12 13.85 -5.41
N MET A 991 -50.36 12.59 -5.03
CA MET A 991 -51.69 11.94 -4.99
C MET A 991 -51.84 11.06 -3.72
N PRO A 992 -52.00 11.66 -2.53
CA PRO A 992 -51.83 10.96 -1.24
C PRO A 992 -52.82 9.83 -0.96
N THR A 993 -54.00 9.89 -1.59
CA THR A 993 -55.08 8.90 -1.42
C THR A 993 -54.97 7.69 -2.34
N SER A 994 -54.01 7.69 -3.27
CA SER A 994 -53.80 6.60 -4.22
C SER A 994 -53.07 5.40 -3.60
N GLN A 995 -53.21 4.22 -4.21
CA GLN A 995 -52.33 3.10 -3.91
C GLN A 995 -50.89 3.41 -4.35
N GLN A 996 -49.91 2.81 -3.69
CA GLN A 996 -48.51 3.17 -3.85
C GLN A 996 -47.67 2.04 -4.46
N SER A 997 -46.71 2.42 -5.28
CA SER A 997 -45.72 1.53 -5.88
C SER A 997 -44.32 2.12 -5.76
N VAL A 998 -43.42 1.45 -5.05
CA VAL A 998 -42.02 1.90 -4.89
C VAL A 998 -41.18 1.40 -6.06
N LYS A 999 -40.58 2.31 -6.84
CA LYS A 999 -39.71 2.02 -7.99
C LYS A 999 -38.69 3.15 -8.20
N ASN A 1000 -37.46 2.79 -8.59
CA ASN A 1000 -36.37 3.73 -8.87
C ASN A 1000 -36.09 4.73 -7.73
N ASN A 1001 -36.16 4.26 -6.47
CA ASN A 1001 -36.08 5.06 -5.24
C ASN A 1001 -37.21 6.10 -5.05
N GLU A 1002 -38.22 6.10 -5.90
CA GLU A 1002 -39.40 6.94 -5.79
C GLU A 1002 -40.64 6.13 -5.38
N THR A 1003 -41.60 6.80 -4.75
CA THR A 1003 -42.91 6.22 -4.45
C THR A 1003 -43.93 6.82 -5.40
N TRP A 1004 -44.47 5.99 -6.29
CA TRP A 1004 -45.40 6.37 -7.35
C TRP A 1004 -46.84 6.07 -6.96
N ALA A 1005 -47.75 6.94 -7.39
CA ALA A 1005 -49.18 6.72 -7.35
C ALA A 1005 -49.59 5.73 -8.44
N ILE A 1006 -50.44 4.77 -8.08
CA ILE A 1006 -51.07 3.81 -9.00
C ILE A 1006 -52.58 3.82 -8.74
N PHE A 1007 -53.35 3.60 -9.81
CA PHE A 1007 -54.79 3.85 -9.83
C PHE A 1007 -55.54 2.64 -10.38
N THR A 1008 -56.73 2.39 -9.87
CA THR A 1008 -57.77 1.59 -10.55
C THR A 1008 -58.27 2.32 -11.80
N PHE A 1009 -59.03 1.64 -12.67
CA PHE A 1009 -59.52 2.26 -13.90
C PHE A 1009 -60.43 3.45 -13.59
N ASN A 1010 -61.40 3.26 -12.69
CA ASN A 1010 -62.36 4.31 -12.31
C ASN A 1010 -61.66 5.53 -11.68
N GLU A 1011 -60.64 5.32 -10.85
CA GLU A 1011 -59.84 6.40 -10.28
C GLU A 1011 -59.05 7.15 -11.36
N ALA A 1012 -58.52 6.44 -12.36
CA ALA A 1012 -57.74 7.04 -13.43
C ALA A 1012 -58.61 7.84 -14.41
N GLU A 1013 -59.78 7.32 -14.77
CA GLU A 1013 -60.77 8.00 -15.63
C GLU A 1013 -61.32 9.27 -14.97
N ALA A 1014 -61.56 9.23 -13.65
CA ALA A 1014 -62.00 10.39 -12.90
C ALA A 1014 -60.90 11.48 -12.78
N LEU A 1015 -59.62 11.09 -12.89
CA LEU A 1015 -58.50 12.00 -12.68
C LEU A 1015 -58.12 12.78 -13.95
N CYS A 1016 -58.12 12.16 -15.13
CA CYS A 1016 -57.73 12.82 -16.38
C CYS A 1016 -58.18 12.05 -17.62
N THR A 1017 -58.00 12.68 -18.80
CA THR A 1017 -58.21 12.01 -20.08
C THR A 1017 -57.17 10.91 -20.28
N LEU A 1018 -57.66 9.67 -20.36
CA LEU A 1018 -56.85 8.48 -20.59
C LEU A 1018 -56.47 8.32 -22.08
N PRO A 1019 -55.23 7.92 -22.40
CA PRO A 1019 -54.83 7.60 -23.76
C PRO A 1019 -55.47 6.28 -24.22
N GLN A 1020 -55.73 6.17 -25.53
CA GLN A 1020 -56.10 4.90 -26.12
C GLN A 1020 -54.89 3.95 -26.13
N ARG A 1021 -55.13 2.65 -26.23
CA ARG A 1021 -54.10 1.62 -26.38
C ARG A 1021 -53.12 1.98 -27.49
N THR A 1022 -53.64 2.41 -28.65
CA THR A 1022 -52.83 2.80 -29.81
C THR A 1022 -51.98 4.03 -29.54
N ASP A 1023 -52.42 4.95 -28.69
CA ASP A 1023 -51.65 6.14 -28.31
C ASP A 1023 -50.43 5.75 -27.48
N LEU A 1024 -50.60 4.83 -26.53
CA LEU A 1024 -49.50 4.29 -25.71
C LEU A 1024 -48.55 3.40 -26.52
N GLU A 1025 -49.06 2.59 -27.45
CA GLU A 1025 -48.23 1.82 -28.39
C GLU A 1025 -47.39 2.77 -29.27
N ASN A 1026 -47.98 3.85 -29.78
CA ASN A 1026 -47.25 4.88 -30.54
C ASN A 1026 -46.22 5.63 -29.68
N LEU A 1027 -46.53 5.89 -28.40
CA LEU A 1027 -45.57 6.45 -27.45
C LEU A 1027 -44.39 5.50 -27.26
N TYR A 1028 -44.63 4.19 -27.11
CA TYR A 1028 -43.55 3.21 -27.09
C TYR A 1028 -42.75 3.19 -28.40
N LEU A 1029 -43.41 3.25 -29.57
CA LEU A 1029 -42.71 3.26 -30.86
C LEU A 1029 -41.81 4.51 -31.05
N ALA A 1030 -42.21 5.66 -30.49
CA ALA A 1030 -41.38 6.85 -30.45
C ALA A 1030 -40.18 6.73 -29.49
N TYR A 1031 -40.30 5.86 -28.47
CA TYR A 1031 -39.29 5.62 -27.44
C TYR A 1031 -39.09 4.10 -27.20
N PRO A 1032 -38.59 3.34 -28.19
CA PRO A 1032 -38.55 1.89 -28.15
C PRO A 1032 -37.45 1.38 -27.21
N SER A 1033 -37.36 0.06 -27.04
CA SER A 1033 -36.28 -0.59 -26.29
C SER A 1033 -36.12 -0.03 -24.86
N ASN A 1034 -37.24 0.27 -24.22
CA ASN A 1034 -37.32 0.83 -22.87
C ASN A 1034 -36.69 2.23 -22.70
N THR A 1035 -36.53 3.00 -23.79
CA THR A 1035 -36.00 4.38 -23.71
C THR A 1035 -36.94 5.35 -22.99
N ILE A 1036 -38.23 5.01 -22.86
CA ILE A 1036 -39.16 5.67 -21.92
C ILE A 1036 -38.58 5.69 -20.49
N ASN A 1037 -37.90 4.63 -20.06
CA ASN A 1037 -37.22 4.61 -18.77
C ASN A 1037 -35.78 5.15 -18.85
N THR A 1038 -34.97 4.64 -19.78
CA THR A 1038 -33.52 4.92 -19.76
C THR A 1038 -33.15 6.32 -20.26
N VAL A 1039 -34.00 6.96 -21.07
CA VAL A 1039 -33.78 8.31 -21.62
C VAL A 1039 -34.71 9.33 -20.97
N ALA A 1040 -36.00 9.00 -20.88
CA ALA A 1040 -37.02 9.90 -20.33
C ALA A 1040 -37.24 9.75 -18.82
N GLY A 1041 -36.85 8.62 -18.23
CA GLY A 1041 -36.88 8.38 -16.78
C GLY A 1041 -38.13 7.70 -16.25
N TRP A 1042 -39.19 7.58 -17.04
CA TRP A 1042 -40.49 7.12 -16.55
C TRP A 1042 -40.42 5.65 -16.08
N PRO A 1043 -41.13 5.27 -15.00
CA PRO A 1043 -41.11 3.90 -14.52
C PRO A 1043 -41.88 2.98 -15.48
N THR A 1044 -41.24 1.91 -15.99
CA THR A 1044 -41.84 0.98 -16.96
C THR A 1044 -41.97 -0.46 -16.47
N ASN A 1045 -41.60 -0.71 -15.20
CA ASN A 1045 -41.71 -2.03 -14.55
C ASN A 1045 -43.15 -2.45 -14.25
N GLN A 1046 -44.11 -1.56 -14.45
CA GLN A 1046 -45.55 -1.78 -14.33
C GLN A 1046 -46.24 -1.23 -15.58
N VAL A 1047 -47.43 -1.74 -15.86
CA VAL A 1047 -48.22 -1.38 -17.04
C VAL A 1047 -48.91 -0.04 -16.86
N TYR A 1048 -49.23 0.59 -17.98
CA TYR A 1048 -49.93 1.88 -18.06
C TYR A 1048 -51.37 1.66 -18.52
N ARG A 1049 -52.31 2.36 -17.90
CA ARG A 1049 -53.74 2.26 -18.23
C ARG A 1049 -54.05 2.88 -19.59
N SER A 1050 -54.95 2.25 -20.33
CA SER A 1050 -55.58 2.83 -21.51
C SER A 1050 -57.10 2.87 -21.38
N SER A 1051 -57.75 3.71 -22.17
CA SER A 1051 -59.22 3.81 -22.30
C SER A 1051 -59.82 2.84 -23.32
N THR A 1052 -59.03 1.93 -23.90
CA THR A 1052 -59.52 1.01 -24.94
C THR A 1052 -60.12 -0.25 -24.32
N LEU A 1053 -61.40 -0.50 -24.59
CA LEU A 1053 -62.12 -1.70 -24.16
C LEU A 1053 -61.72 -2.94 -24.98
N THR A 1054 -61.61 -4.09 -24.32
CA THR A 1054 -61.52 -5.39 -24.99
C THR A 1054 -62.91 -5.89 -25.41
N ILE A 1055 -62.95 -6.66 -26.49
CA ILE A 1055 -64.17 -7.33 -26.97
C ILE A 1055 -64.43 -8.66 -26.25
N TYR A 1056 -63.55 -9.05 -25.32
CA TYR A 1056 -63.58 -10.30 -24.57
C TYR A 1056 -63.86 -10.02 -23.08
N ASP A 1057 -64.43 -11.01 -22.38
CA ASP A 1057 -64.54 -11.04 -20.90
C ASP A 1057 -65.23 -9.81 -20.26
N GLY A 1058 -66.39 -9.42 -20.80
CA GLY A 1058 -67.26 -8.42 -20.18
C GLY A 1058 -66.83 -6.95 -20.35
N GLY A 1059 -65.83 -6.64 -21.19
CA GLY A 1059 -65.45 -5.26 -21.50
C GLY A 1059 -64.44 -4.64 -20.53
N GLN A 1060 -63.38 -5.36 -20.19
CA GLN A 1060 -62.24 -4.81 -19.43
C GLN A 1060 -61.37 -3.89 -20.30
N HIS A 1061 -60.57 -3.02 -19.69
CA HIS A 1061 -59.68 -2.13 -20.44
C HIS A 1061 -58.30 -2.73 -20.68
N TYR A 1062 -57.72 -2.43 -21.85
CA TYR A 1062 -56.33 -2.75 -22.14
C TYR A 1062 -55.39 -1.91 -21.26
N TYR A 1063 -54.26 -2.51 -20.92
CA TYR A 1063 -53.10 -1.82 -20.38
C TYR A 1063 -51.88 -2.12 -21.25
N VAL A 1064 -50.88 -1.22 -21.24
CA VAL A 1064 -49.70 -1.33 -22.11
C VAL A 1064 -48.42 -1.42 -21.27
N TYR A 1065 -47.56 -2.37 -21.62
CA TYR A 1065 -46.21 -2.52 -21.09
C TYR A 1065 -45.29 -1.52 -21.79
N MET A 1066 -45.05 -0.36 -21.18
CA MET A 1066 -44.27 0.72 -21.82
C MET A 1066 -42.78 0.39 -22.00
N ASN A 1067 -42.29 -0.73 -21.48
CA ASN A 1067 -40.96 -1.27 -21.75
C ASN A 1067 -40.89 -2.10 -23.04
N THR A 1068 -42.00 -2.69 -23.50
CA THR A 1068 -42.04 -3.61 -24.66
C THR A 1068 -43.04 -3.21 -25.74
N GLY A 1069 -43.96 -2.29 -25.45
CA GLY A 1069 -45.08 -1.91 -26.32
C GLY A 1069 -46.22 -2.92 -26.34
N ASN A 1070 -46.09 -4.05 -25.64
CA ASN A 1070 -47.14 -5.07 -25.64
C ASN A 1070 -48.36 -4.56 -24.88
N ALA A 1071 -49.55 -4.77 -25.44
CA ALA A 1071 -50.81 -4.52 -24.76
C ALA A 1071 -51.47 -5.84 -24.33
N ALA A 1072 -52.08 -5.84 -23.16
CA ALA A 1072 -52.83 -6.97 -22.62
C ALA A 1072 -54.02 -6.50 -21.79
N PHE A 1073 -54.89 -7.44 -21.40
CA PHE A 1073 -55.98 -7.22 -20.47
C PHE A 1073 -56.08 -8.40 -19.50
N LYS A 1074 -56.76 -8.20 -18.36
CA LYS A 1074 -57.10 -9.24 -17.39
C LYS A 1074 -58.56 -9.11 -16.99
N SER A 1075 -59.18 -10.23 -16.61
CA SER A 1075 -60.56 -10.30 -16.15
C SER A 1075 -60.86 -9.38 -14.95
N ASP A 1076 -59.84 -9.12 -14.11
CA ASP A 1076 -59.88 -8.22 -12.96
C ASP A 1076 -59.03 -6.95 -13.16
N GLY A 1077 -58.73 -6.57 -14.41
CA GLY A 1077 -57.80 -5.50 -14.76
C GLY A 1077 -58.25 -4.09 -14.30
N ASP A 1078 -59.55 -3.82 -14.30
CA ASP A 1078 -60.07 -2.50 -13.96
C ASP A 1078 -60.04 -2.21 -12.45
N VAL A 1079 -60.05 -3.25 -11.61
CA VAL A 1079 -59.95 -3.14 -10.14
C VAL A 1079 -58.52 -3.27 -9.60
N ARG A 1080 -57.55 -3.64 -10.44
CA ARG A 1080 -56.11 -3.61 -10.08
C ARG A 1080 -55.57 -2.18 -10.12
N SER A 1081 -54.41 -1.92 -9.55
CA SER A 1081 -53.81 -0.58 -9.58
C SER A 1081 -52.59 -0.54 -10.50
N TYR A 1082 -52.60 0.36 -11.48
CA TYR A 1082 -51.58 0.50 -12.51
C TYR A 1082 -51.11 1.95 -12.68
N HIS A 1083 -50.00 2.15 -13.39
CA HIS A 1083 -49.54 3.50 -13.71
C HIS A 1083 -50.50 4.21 -14.66
N LEU A 1084 -50.49 5.54 -14.56
CA LEU A 1084 -51.30 6.43 -15.34
C LEU A 1084 -50.40 7.47 -16.02
N SER A 1085 -50.59 7.64 -17.32
CA SER A 1085 -50.07 8.77 -18.09
C SER A 1085 -51.26 9.50 -18.68
N CYS A 1086 -51.48 10.75 -18.27
CA CYS A 1086 -52.58 11.56 -18.75
C CYS A 1086 -52.25 12.17 -20.12
N LEU A 1087 -53.25 12.28 -20.99
CA LEU A 1087 -53.16 13.17 -22.15
C LEU A 1087 -53.31 14.63 -21.71
N LEU A 1088 -52.48 15.50 -22.28
CA LEU A 1088 -52.45 16.96 -22.03
C LEU A 1088 -52.89 17.77 -23.25
#